data_AF-K9M8G4-F1
#
_entry.id   AF-K9M8G4-F1
#
_cell.length_a   1.000
_cell.length_b   1.000
_cell.length_c   1.000
_cell.angle_alpha   90.00
_cell.angle_beta   90.00
_cell.angle_gamma   90.00
#
_symmetry.space_group_name_H-M   'P 1'
#
loop_
_entity.id
_entity.type
_entity.pdbx_description
1 polymer ?
#
loop_
_entity_poly.entity_id
_entity_poly.type
_entity_poly.pdbx_seq_one_letter_code
_entity_poly.pdbx_strand_id
1 'polypeptide(L)'
;MIAYLFPGQGSQQLGMGADLFDEFKKLTDIADEVLGYSIRSLCLDEPERLGNTEYTQPALYVVNALSYYQLLEEGKPRPDYVAGHSLGEYNALLAADVFDFMTGLRLVKKRGELMGQVSGGGMAAVLGLGEQEVLDVLRASGLDSLDVANLNSLTQTVISGPREDVERAESLFMAANAQSYSVLKVSGAFHSRQMIASQREFAAYANQFELRPPTIPVIANVTARPYRRDRVVDTLVSQISSPVRWCDSVRYLMGKNVEEMPQVGPGRVLTGLVRSIRRKAEPLIVTPEEEREAALLNEPSQQTAPTAAVPTAPAATAPAATAPAVTAPAPAASRAILATDLGSASFRRDYGLRYACVTGGMYRGIASPELVAAVGRAGMLGFLGTAGQTVDQADAGIRQLKQTLTGGTPYGVNLVHDPRHPEWEDALVDLLLRHDIHVAEVSAFITLTPAVVRYRLTGLRREADGRVVPRHRVIAKVSRPEVAKAFLSPAPARLVGQLLEQGRITAEEAELAAELPVADDLCLEADSGGHTDQGVALALLPSVRRLRDTVTAQYGYRQRVRLGAAGGIGTPEAAAACFLMGADFVTTGSINQCTTEAGTSDQVKDLLQDIDIQDTDYAPAGDLFEYGSRVQVLRKGVLFPARANKLYELYKRHDSLDGIDATTAGQLQTRYFGRTFDEVYQEVRAHHPAAEIEKADQDPKHKMALVFRWYFAYSTQAALSGSDEGRVDYQVHCGPALGAFNQWVKGTELQDWRRRRVAEINLRLLQEAADLMARRLLAVGTD
;
A
#
# COMPACT_ATOMS: atom_id res chain seq x y z
N MET A 1 20.75 18.53 4.86
CA MET A 1 21.72 17.48 5.23
C MET A 1 22.15 16.73 3.99
N ILE A 2 23.38 16.23 3.96
CA ILE A 2 24.01 15.55 2.82
C ILE A 2 24.38 14.10 3.22
N ALA A 3 24.12 13.13 2.35
CA ALA A 3 24.64 11.77 2.51
C ALA A 3 25.45 11.32 1.30
N TYR A 4 26.66 10.83 1.53
CA TYR A 4 27.46 10.26 0.44
C TYR A 4 27.11 8.79 0.24
N LEU A 5 26.82 8.44 -1.02
CA LEU A 5 26.38 7.10 -1.40
C LEU A 5 27.43 6.37 -2.25
N PHE A 6 27.87 5.20 -1.80
CA PHE A 6 28.92 4.44 -2.48
C PHE A 6 28.35 3.28 -3.30
N PRO A 7 28.61 3.23 -4.62
CA PRO A 7 28.09 2.17 -5.48
C PRO A 7 28.78 0.82 -5.24
N GLY A 8 28.03 -0.26 -5.45
CA GLY A 8 28.55 -1.62 -5.45
C GLY A 8 28.72 -2.22 -6.85
N GLN A 9 28.87 -3.54 -6.89
CA GLN A 9 28.97 -4.32 -8.12
C GLN A 9 27.77 -4.07 -9.05
N GLY A 10 28.05 -3.93 -10.35
CA GLY A 10 27.14 -3.43 -11.37
C GLY A 10 27.46 -1.99 -11.81
N SER A 11 28.36 -1.30 -11.11
CA SER A 11 28.80 0.07 -11.47
C SER A 11 30.20 0.12 -12.08
N GLN A 12 30.90 -1.02 -12.17
CA GLN A 12 32.21 -1.11 -12.80
C GLN A 12 32.11 -0.86 -14.30
N GLN A 13 33.09 -0.15 -14.84
CA GLN A 13 33.24 0.10 -16.27
C GLN A 13 34.73 0.20 -16.61
N LEU A 14 35.10 -0.22 -17.81
CA LEU A 14 36.46 -0.03 -18.31
C LEU A 14 36.78 1.47 -18.33
N GLY A 15 37.98 1.83 -17.88
CA GLY A 15 38.40 3.23 -17.77
C GLY A 15 38.03 3.93 -16.46
N MET A 16 37.35 3.24 -15.52
CA MET A 16 37.03 3.85 -14.23
C MET A 16 38.30 4.21 -13.43
N GLY A 17 38.31 5.39 -12.81
CA GLY A 17 39.42 5.85 -11.97
C GLY A 17 40.67 6.27 -12.73
N ALA A 18 40.64 6.39 -14.06
CA ALA A 18 41.81 6.74 -14.89
C ALA A 18 42.60 7.93 -14.36
N ASP A 19 41.92 9.05 -14.08
CA ASP A 19 42.57 10.26 -13.57
C ASP A 19 42.98 10.15 -12.08
N LEU A 20 42.32 9.26 -11.33
CA LEU A 20 42.51 9.10 -9.89
C LEU A 20 43.76 8.27 -9.55
N PHE A 21 44.13 7.30 -10.37
CA PHE A 21 45.24 6.39 -10.04
C PHE A 21 46.59 7.12 -9.99
N ASP A 22 46.79 8.06 -10.91
CA ASP A 22 48.00 8.85 -11.02
C ASP A 22 48.00 10.00 -9.97
N GLU A 23 46.83 10.60 -9.70
CA GLU A 23 46.64 11.61 -8.65
C GLU A 23 46.92 11.03 -7.25
N PHE A 24 46.36 9.86 -6.95
CA PHE A 24 46.53 9.16 -5.66
C PHE A 24 47.58 8.05 -5.70
N LYS A 25 48.70 8.29 -6.40
CA LYS A 25 49.73 7.26 -6.67
C LYS A 25 50.12 6.40 -5.46
N LYS A 26 50.28 7.00 -4.28
CA LYS A 26 50.66 6.25 -3.05
C LYS A 26 49.61 5.21 -2.65
N LEU A 27 48.33 5.55 -2.73
CA LEU A 27 47.24 4.63 -2.42
C LEU A 27 47.09 3.57 -3.51
N THR A 28 47.31 3.93 -4.77
CA THR A 28 47.39 2.99 -5.90
C THR A 28 48.51 1.98 -5.69
N ASP A 29 49.73 2.41 -5.31
CA ASP A 29 50.86 1.53 -5.04
C ASP A 29 50.58 0.56 -3.87
N ILE A 30 49.93 1.04 -2.80
CA ILE A 30 49.47 0.20 -1.67
C ILE A 30 48.44 -0.82 -2.14
N ALA A 31 47.50 -0.40 -2.99
CA ALA A 31 46.50 -1.31 -3.53
C ALA A 31 47.15 -2.42 -4.35
N ASP A 32 48.11 -2.08 -5.20
CA ASP A 32 48.86 -3.04 -6.02
C ASP A 32 49.62 -4.05 -5.14
N GLU A 33 50.25 -3.60 -4.06
CA GLU A 33 50.93 -4.48 -3.10
C GLU A 33 49.96 -5.44 -2.40
N VAL A 34 48.81 -4.94 -1.90
CA VAL A 34 47.80 -5.75 -1.22
C VAL A 34 47.15 -6.76 -2.16
N LEU A 35 46.92 -6.37 -3.41
CA LEU A 35 46.21 -7.19 -4.40
C LEU A 35 47.16 -8.18 -5.09
N GLY A 36 48.43 -7.82 -5.27
CA GLY A 36 49.42 -8.61 -5.99
C GLY A 36 49.34 -8.45 -7.52
N TYR A 37 48.63 -7.43 -8.00
CA TYR A 37 48.49 -7.08 -9.41
C TYR A 37 48.16 -5.58 -9.53
N SER A 38 48.35 -5.00 -10.71
CA SER A 38 48.06 -3.57 -10.89
C SER A 38 46.57 -3.28 -10.97
N ILE A 39 46.05 -2.50 -10.02
CA ILE A 39 44.66 -2.04 -10.00
C ILE A 39 44.36 -1.11 -11.16
N ARG A 40 45.36 -0.32 -11.58
CA ARG A 40 45.28 0.57 -12.74
C ARG A 40 45.09 -0.24 -14.02
N SER A 41 45.97 -1.20 -14.30
CA SER A 41 45.84 -2.07 -15.48
C SER A 41 44.53 -2.86 -15.46
N LEU A 42 44.12 -3.38 -14.29
CA LEU A 42 42.84 -4.07 -14.16
C LEU A 42 41.65 -3.19 -14.58
N CYS A 43 41.63 -1.92 -14.15
CA CYS A 43 40.51 -1.02 -14.42
C CYS A 43 40.53 -0.39 -15.82
N LEU A 44 41.71 -0.21 -16.43
CA LEU A 44 41.87 0.48 -17.71
C LEU A 44 41.96 -0.46 -18.91
N ASP A 45 42.53 -1.65 -18.72
CA ASP A 45 42.98 -2.49 -19.85
C ASP A 45 42.43 -3.93 -19.83
N GLU A 46 41.92 -4.43 -18.69
CA GLU A 46 41.53 -5.85 -18.51
C GLU A 46 40.02 -6.07 -18.27
N PRO A 47 39.13 -5.77 -19.24
CA PRO A 47 37.67 -5.81 -19.05
C PRO A 47 37.12 -7.18 -18.65
N GLU A 48 37.69 -8.28 -19.16
CA GLU A 48 37.24 -9.64 -18.83
C GLU A 48 37.55 -9.98 -17.37
N ARG A 49 38.77 -9.70 -16.93
CA ARG A 49 39.19 -9.95 -15.54
C ARG A 49 38.45 -9.03 -14.56
N LEU A 50 38.22 -7.77 -14.93
CA LEU A 50 37.42 -6.83 -14.15
C LEU A 50 35.97 -7.30 -13.94
N GLY A 51 35.44 -8.12 -14.85
CA GLY A 51 34.10 -8.71 -14.74
C GLY A 51 33.95 -9.81 -13.68
N ASN A 52 35.06 -10.38 -13.20
CA ASN A 52 35.06 -11.45 -12.20
C ASN A 52 34.98 -10.87 -10.77
N THR A 53 34.03 -11.36 -9.97
CA THR A 53 33.72 -10.80 -8.64
C THR A 53 34.91 -10.64 -7.69
N GLU A 54 35.87 -11.56 -7.73
CA GLU A 54 37.10 -11.47 -6.91
C GLU A 54 37.98 -10.26 -7.25
N TYR A 55 37.90 -9.75 -8.48
CA TYR A 55 38.61 -8.56 -8.96
C TYR A 55 37.70 -7.33 -8.99
N THR A 56 36.42 -7.49 -9.35
CA THR A 56 35.45 -6.38 -9.39
C THR A 56 35.31 -5.70 -8.04
N GLN A 57 35.26 -6.48 -6.96
CA GLN A 57 35.01 -5.91 -5.63
C GLN A 57 36.18 -5.04 -5.14
N PRO A 58 37.45 -5.51 -5.14
CA PRO A 58 38.59 -4.65 -4.83
C PRO A 58 38.68 -3.41 -5.74
N ALA A 59 38.46 -3.57 -7.04
CA ALA A 59 38.53 -2.47 -7.99
C ALA A 59 37.53 -1.35 -7.67
N LEU A 60 36.27 -1.70 -7.41
CA LEU A 60 35.26 -0.73 -7.01
C LEU A 60 35.56 -0.10 -5.65
N TYR A 61 36.05 -0.87 -4.68
CA TYR A 61 36.44 -0.31 -3.38
C TYR A 61 37.54 0.75 -3.52
N VAL A 62 38.60 0.46 -4.31
CA VAL A 62 39.70 1.40 -4.54
C VAL A 62 39.18 2.66 -5.22
N VAL A 63 38.47 2.54 -6.35
CA VAL A 63 37.99 3.71 -7.10
C VAL A 63 37.02 4.56 -6.28
N ASN A 64 36.10 3.94 -5.54
CA ASN A 64 35.19 4.63 -4.63
C ASN A 64 35.95 5.40 -3.53
N ALA A 65 36.97 4.79 -2.94
CA ALA A 65 37.80 5.42 -1.91
C ALA A 65 38.60 6.59 -2.47
N LEU A 66 39.22 6.44 -3.65
CA LEU A 66 39.96 7.53 -4.31
C LEU A 66 39.02 8.69 -4.68
N SER A 67 37.82 8.39 -5.20
CA SER A 67 36.80 9.41 -5.47
C SER A 67 36.39 10.16 -4.20
N TYR A 68 36.28 9.47 -3.07
CA TYR A 68 36.01 10.11 -1.78
C TYR A 68 37.15 11.01 -1.32
N TYR A 69 38.40 10.54 -1.42
CA TYR A 69 39.56 11.35 -1.06
C TYR A 69 39.70 12.59 -1.95
N GLN A 70 39.42 12.49 -3.25
CA GLN A 70 39.36 13.64 -4.15
C GLN A 70 38.34 14.69 -3.69
N LEU A 71 37.13 14.28 -3.29
CA LEU A 71 36.13 15.21 -2.75
C LEU A 71 36.63 15.92 -1.48
N LEU A 72 37.42 15.24 -0.63
CA LEU A 72 38.01 15.85 0.55
C LEU A 72 39.12 16.86 0.18
N GLU A 73 39.96 16.55 -0.81
CA GLU A 73 41.00 17.46 -1.32
C GLU A 73 40.41 18.68 -2.03
N GLU A 74 39.26 18.53 -2.69
CA GLU A 74 38.46 19.62 -3.26
C GLU A 74 37.74 20.48 -2.20
N GLY A 75 37.85 20.14 -0.91
CA GLY A 75 37.23 20.88 0.18
C GLY A 75 35.71 20.75 0.24
N LYS A 76 35.14 19.65 -0.28
CA LYS A 76 33.71 19.38 -0.17
C LYS A 76 33.31 19.16 1.30
N PRO A 77 32.09 19.58 1.70
CA PRO A 77 31.63 19.40 3.07
C PRO A 77 31.56 17.92 3.45
N ARG A 78 31.95 17.59 4.69
CA ARG A 78 31.76 16.23 5.23
C ARG A 78 30.26 15.88 5.24
N PRO A 79 29.88 14.65 4.89
CA PRO A 79 28.48 14.27 4.88
C PRO A 79 27.95 14.04 6.31
N ASP A 80 26.66 14.28 6.49
CA ASP A 80 25.94 14.00 7.74
C ASP A 80 25.69 12.48 7.92
N TYR A 81 25.58 11.76 6.81
CA TYR A 81 25.38 10.30 6.78
C TYR A 81 26.19 9.68 5.63
N VAL A 82 26.52 8.40 5.76
CA VAL A 82 27.08 7.63 4.65
C VAL A 82 26.33 6.32 4.49
N ALA A 83 26.20 5.86 3.25
CA ALA A 83 25.63 4.56 2.95
C ALA A 83 26.29 3.99 1.69
N GLY A 84 26.27 2.69 1.53
CA GLY A 84 26.75 2.08 0.31
C GLY A 84 25.96 0.85 -0.05
N HIS A 85 25.84 0.57 -1.35
CA HIS A 85 25.05 -0.55 -1.86
C HIS A 85 25.92 -1.79 -1.94
N SER A 86 25.57 -2.84 -1.18
CA SER A 86 26.34 -4.08 -1.07
C SER A 86 27.82 -3.78 -0.74
N LEU A 87 28.74 -4.08 -1.66
CA LEU A 87 30.16 -3.75 -1.55
C LEU A 87 30.42 -2.28 -1.13
N GLY A 88 29.65 -1.32 -1.64
CA GLY A 88 29.86 0.10 -1.32
C GLY A 88 29.76 0.40 0.17
N GLU A 89 29.11 -0.46 0.97
CA GLU A 89 29.04 -0.32 2.43
C GLU A 89 30.44 -0.32 3.07
N TYR A 90 31.44 -0.98 2.48
CA TYR A 90 32.82 -0.94 2.94
C TYR A 90 33.46 0.45 2.73
N ASN A 91 33.09 1.16 1.66
CA ASN A 91 33.52 2.54 1.46
C ASN A 91 32.80 3.51 2.40
N ALA A 92 31.54 3.24 2.73
CA ALA A 92 30.82 4.01 3.75
C ALA A 92 31.48 3.85 5.13
N LEU A 93 31.87 2.62 5.51
CA LEU A 93 32.61 2.35 6.74
C LEU A 93 34.01 3.01 6.74
N LEU A 94 34.72 3.01 5.60
CA LEU A 94 35.98 3.75 5.43
C LEU A 94 35.77 5.26 5.66
N ALA A 95 34.76 5.86 5.02
CA ALA A 95 34.45 7.28 5.15
C ALA A 95 34.02 7.69 6.57
N ALA A 96 33.57 6.73 7.38
CA ALA A 96 33.23 6.89 8.79
C ALA A 96 34.34 6.43 9.75
N ASP A 97 35.59 6.34 9.28
CA ASP A 97 36.79 6.01 10.07
C ASP A 97 36.74 4.67 10.83
N VAL A 98 35.91 3.72 10.38
CA VAL A 98 35.81 2.38 11.00
C VAL A 98 37.11 1.59 10.81
N PHE A 99 37.76 1.77 9.66
CA PHE A 99 39.05 1.19 9.34
C PHE A 99 39.79 2.09 8.34
N ASP A 100 41.10 1.87 8.17
CA ASP A 100 41.89 2.55 7.14
C ASP A 100 41.72 1.90 5.74
N PHE A 101 42.22 2.59 4.71
CA PHE A 101 42.13 2.15 3.31
C PHE A 101 42.69 0.73 3.09
N MET A 102 43.86 0.43 3.67
CA MET A 102 44.53 -0.85 3.49
C MET A 102 43.74 -2.00 4.14
N THR A 103 43.24 -1.78 5.35
CA THR A 103 42.42 -2.73 6.09
C THR A 103 41.11 -3.01 5.36
N GLY A 104 40.41 -1.96 4.92
CA GLY A 104 39.20 -2.11 4.13
C GLY A 104 39.44 -2.86 2.82
N LEU A 105 40.55 -2.57 2.11
CA LEU A 105 40.93 -3.29 0.91
C LEU A 105 41.20 -4.78 1.18
N ARG A 106 41.89 -5.11 2.28
CA ARG A 106 42.12 -6.51 2.69
C ARG A 106 40.82 -7.25 2.99
N LEU A 107 39.86 -6.60 3.66
CA LEU A 107 38.53 -7.15 3.91
C LEU A 107 37.77 -7.37 2.60
N VAL A 108 37.74 -6.36 1.72
CA VAL A 108 37.05 -6.44 0.42
C VAL A 108 37.68 -7.50 -0.48
N LYS A 109 39.02 -7.61 -0.53
CA LYS A 109 39.72 -8.68 -1.25
C LYS A 109 39.23 -10.05 -0.79
N LYS A 110 39.25 -10.29 0.53
CA LYS A 110 38.80 -11.57 1.08
C LYS A 110 37.32 -11.83 0.80
N ARG A 111 36.46 -10.81 0.89
CA ARG A 111 35.03 -10.90 0.55
C ARG A 111 34.85 -11.27 -0.93
N GLY A 112 35.56 -10.59 -1.83
CA GLY A 112 35.53 -10.85 -3.27
C GLY A 112 35.96 -12.27 -3.60
N GLU A 113 37.05 -12.75 -3.00
CA GLU A 113 37.52 -14.14 -3.13
C GLU A 113 36.44 -15.14 -2.67
N LEU A 114 35.93 -15.00 -1.44
CA LEU A 114 34.98 -15.94 -0.85
C LEU A 114 33.61 -15.94 -1.56
N MET A 115 33.17 -14.80 -2.07
CA MET A 115 31.93 -14.71 -2.85
C MET A 115 32.15 -15.22 -4.28
N GLY A 116 33.30 -14.94 -4.88
CA GLY A 116 33.67 -15.40 -6.23
C GLY A 116 33.81 -16.92 -6.35
N GLN A 117 34.17 -17.60 -5.26
CA GLN A 117 34.31 -19.06 -5.20
C GLN A 117 32.98 -19.81 -5.25
N VAL A 118 31.86 -19.16 -4.95
CA VAL A 118 30.56 -19.85 -4.96
C VAL A 118 30.05 -19.99 -6.38
N SER A 119 29.93 -21.25 -6.83
CA SER A 119 29.43 -21.64 -8.14
C SER A 119 28.04 -22.29 -8.08
N GLY A 120 27.34 -22.35 -9.22
CA GLY A 120 26.04 -23.03 -9.34
C GLY A 120 24.83 -22.18 -8.93
N GLY A 121 25.07 -20.96 -8.44
CA GLY A 121 24.03 -19.97 -8.18
C GLY A 121 23.83 -18.97 -9.32
N GLY A 122 22.83 -18.11 -9.16
CA GLY A 122 22.55 -16.99 -10.03
C GLY A 122 21.73 -15.91 -9.31
N MET A 123 21.53 -14.79 -9.98
CA MET A 123 20.66 -13.70 -9.52
C MET A 123 19.83 -13.17 -10.68
N ALA A 124 18.63 -12.67 -10.40
CA ALA A 124 17.80 -12.01 -11.40
C ALA A 124 17.10 -10.78 -10.82
N ALA A 125 17.06 -9.71 -11.60
CA ALA A 125 16.26 -8.53 -11.30
C ALA A 125 14.81 -8.75 -11.75
N VAL A 126 13.88 -8.49 -10.84
CA VAL A 126 12.44 -8.49 -11.06
C VAL A 126 11.96 -7.05 -10.97
N LEU A 127 11.44 -6.50 -12.06
CA LEU A 127 10.85 -5.17 -12.11
C LEU A 127 9.33 -5.24 -12.13
N GLY A 128 8.68 -4.24 -11.54
CA GLY A 128 7.22 -4.10 -11.51
C GLY A 128 6.54 -4.68 -10.27
N LEU A 129 7.22 -5.54 -9.52
CA LEU A 129 6.68 -6.20 -8.32
C LEU A 129 7.43 -5.73 -7.06
N GLY A 130 6.67 -5.54 -5.99
CA GLY A 130 7.18 -5.28 -4.65
C GLY A 130 7.64 -6.55 -3.93
N GLU A 131 8.22 -6.38 -2.74
CA GLU A 131 8.75 -7.48 -1.92
C GLU A 131 7.71 -8.57 -1.65
N GLN A 132 6.52 -8.18 -1.21
CA GLN A 132 5.48 -9.14 -0.82
C GLN A 132 4.99 -9.96 -2.03
N GLU A 133 4.76 -9.30 -3.15
CA GLU A 133 4.37 -9.95 -4.41
C GLU A 133 5.45 -10.92 -4.89
N VAL A 134 6.73 -10.53 -4.77
CA VAL A 134 7.83 -11.43 -5.12
C VAL A 134 7.84 -12.67 -4.23
N LEU A 135 7.69 -12.50 -2.91
CA LEU A 135 7.61 -13.61 -1.96
C LEU A 135 6.41 -14.51 -2.24
N ASP A 136 5.26 -13.95 -2.62
CA ASP A 136 4.05 -14.70 -2.96
C ASP A 136 4.25 -15.56 -4.22
N VAL A 137 4.90 -15.03 -5.25
CA VAL A 137 5.24 -15.79 -6.47
C VAL A 137 6.18 -16.95 -6.15
N LEU A 138 7.22 -16.71 -5.33
CA LEU A 138 8.15 -17.76 -4.94
C LEU A 138 7.44 -18.90 -4.19
N ARG A 139 6.61 -18.55 -3.19
CA ARG A 139 5.84 -19.53 -2.41
C ARG A 139 4.82 -20.29 -3.25
N ALA A 140 4.05 -19.59 -4.07
CA ALA A 140 3.01 -20.22 -4.90
C ALA A 140 3.61 -21.17 -5.96
N SER A 141 4.85 -20.92 -6.37
CA SER A 141 5.54 -21.71 -7.39
C SER A 141 6.47 -22.79 -6.82
N GLY A 142 6.52 -22.95 -5.49
CA GLY A 142 7.40 -23.91 -4.82
C GLY A 142 8.89 -23.61 -5.02
N LEU A 143 9.26 -22.34 -5.23
CA LEU A 143 10.64 -21.88 -5.41
C LEU A 143 11.29 -21.47 -4.09
N ASP A 144 11.17 -22.31 -3.06
CA ASP A 144 11.65 -22.04 -1.69
C ASP A 144 13.18 -21.98 -1.57
N SER A 145 13.89 -22.35 -2.64
CA SER A 145 15.34 -22.28 -2.80
C SER A 145 15.85 -20.89 -3.21
N LEU A 146 14.97 -19.98 -3.62
CA LEU A 146 15.30 -18.61 -3.99
C LEU A 146 15.09 -17.66 -2.81
N ASP A 147 16.07 -16.80 -2.57
CA ASP A 147 16.04 -15.75 -1.55
C ASP A 147 15.96 -14.36 -2.22
N VAL A 148 15.33 -13.40 -1.53
CA VAL A 148 15.39 -11.99 -1.91
C VAL A 148 16.77 -11.44 -1.53
N ALA A 149 17.56 -11.07 -2.54
CA ALA A 149 18.92 -10.54 -2.36
C ALA A 149 18.96 -9.02 -2.20
N ASN A 150 18.13 -8.29 -2.95
CA ASN A 150 18.11 -6.83 -2.89
C ASN A 150 16.68 -6.28 -3.00
N LEU A 151 16.36 -5.30 -2.16
CA LEU A 151 15.18 -4.46 -2.26
C LEU A 151 15.62 -3.09 -2.75
N ASN A 152 15.78 -2.94 -4.08
CA ASN A 152 16.40 -1.75 -4.68
C ASN A 152 15.43 -0.58 -4.80
N SER A 153 14.14 -0.83 -5.01
CA SER A 153 13.07 0.18 -4.94
C SER A 153 11.73 -0.51 -4.65
N LEU A 154 10.64 0.25 -4.52
CA LEU A 154 9.31 -0.33 -4.31
C LEU A 154 8.85 -1.31 -5.40
N THR A 155 9.44 -1.23 -6.60
CA THR A 155 9.09 -2.09 -7.74
C THR A 155 10.33 -2.66 -8.43
N GLN A 156 11.45 -2.77 -7.72
CA GLN A 156 12.65 -3.42 -8.26
C GLN A 156 13.28 -4.25 -7.15
N THR A 157 13.16 -5.56 -7.29
CA THR A 157 13.69 -6.56 -6.39
C THR A 157 14.72 -7.40 -7.12
N VAL A 158 15.71 -7.95 -6.42
CA VAL A 158 16.62 -8.94 -6.96
C VAL A 158 16.45 -10.22 -6.16
N ILE A 159 16.28 -11.33 -6.85
CA ILE A 159 16.25 -12.67 -6.26
C ILE A 159 17.55 -13.41 -6.57
N SER A 160 17.89 -14.39 -5.75
CA SER A 160 19.11 -15.17 -5.88
C SER A 160 18.93 -16.59 -5.36
N GLY A 161 19.62 -17.56 -5.93
CA GLY A 161 19.56 -18.95 -5.51
C GLY A 161 20.14 -19.87 -6.58
N PRO A 162 19.78 -21.17 -6.62
CA PRO A 162 20.27 -22.10 -7.63
C PRO A 162 19.97 -21.56 -9.03
N ARG A 163 20.93 -21.67 -9.95
CA ARG A 163 20.80 -21.11 -11.29
C ARG A 163 19.56 -21.63 -12.04
N GLU A 164 19.32 -22.93 -11.96
CA GLU A 164 18.17 -23.57 -12.60
C GLU A 164 16.83 -22.98 -12.10
N ASP A 165 16.74 -22.68 -10.81
CA ASP A 165 15.54 -22.09 -10.21
C ASP A 165 15.39 -20.62 -10.61
N VAL A 166 16.49 -19.86 -10.69
CA VAL A 166 16.49 -18.47 -11.18
C VAL A 166 16.06 -18.41 -12.66
N GLU A 167 16.49 -19.35 -13.48
CA GLU A 167 16.08 -19.44 -14.89
C GLU A 167 14.61 -19.85 -15.01
N ARG A 168 14.16 -20.85 -14.24
CA ARG A 168 12.76 -21.29 -14.23
C ARG A 168 11.79 -20.20 -13.76
N ALA A 169 12.25 -19.37 -12.82
CA ALA A 169 11.45 -18.32 -12.22
C ALA A 169 10.98 -17.24 -13.22
N GLU A 170 11.69 -17.03 -14.34
CA GLU A 170 11.36 -16.00 -15.32
C GLU A 170 9.89 -16.08 -15.77
N SER A 171 9.48 -17.23 -16.30
CA SER A 171 8.11 -17.45 -16.77
C SER A 171 7.04 -17.23 -15.67
N LEU A 172 7.37 -17.58 -14.43
CA LEU A 172 6.47 -17.48 -13.28
C LEU A 172 6.28 -16.02 -12.85
N PHE A 173 7.38 -15.26 -12.80
CA PHE A 173 7.34 -13.82 -12.51
C PHE A 173 6.64 -13.04 -13.62
N MET A 174 6.91 -13.36 -14.89
CA MET A 174 6.19 -12.74 -16.01
C MET A 174 4.69 -13.07 -15.96
N ALA A 175 4.32 -14.31 -15.60
CA ALA A 175 2.91 -14.70 -15.42
C ALA A 175 2.22 -13.98 -14.24
N ALA A 176 3.01 -13.56 -13.25
CA ALA A 176 2.60 -12.76 -12.10
C ALA A 176 2.69 -11.24 -12.36
N ASN A 177 2.75 -10.82 -13.63
CA ASN A 177 2.75 -9.42 -14.06
C ASN A 177 4.01 -8.62 -13.66
N ALA A 178 5.16 -9.27 -13.52
CA ALA A 178 6.43 -8.54 -13.54
C ALA A 178 6.56 -7.77 -14.87
N GLN A 179 6.97 -6.51 -14.81
CA GLN A 179 7.23 -5.68 -15.99
C GLN A 179 8.39 -6.22 -16.81
N SER A 180 9.42 -6.71 -16.13
CA SER A 180 10.54 -7.39 -16.76
C SER A 180 11.26 -8.29 -15.76
N TYR A 181 11.86 -9.35 -16.29
CA TYR A 181 12.75 -10.25 -15.57
C TYR A 181 14.10 -10.25 -16.29
N SER A 182 15.21 -10.17 -15.56
CA SER A 182 16.53 -10.14 -16.18
C SER A 182 17.57 -10.85 -15.33
N VAL A 183 18.11 -11.95 -15.85
CA VAL A 183 19.22 -12.67 -15.22
C VAL A 183 20.47 -11.79 -15.23
N LEU A 184 21.09 -11.65 -14.06
CA LEU A 184 22.27 -10.81 -13.87
C LEU A 184 23.54 -11.60 -14.20
N LYS A 185 24.51 -10.93 -14.83
CA LYS A 185 25.83 -11.50 -15.17
C LYS A 185 26.72 -11.58 -13.93
N VAL A 186 26.41 -12.52 -13.03
CA VAL A 186 27.17 -12.80 -11.81
C VAL A 186 27.37 -14.30 -11.63
N SER A 187 28.45 -14.69 -10.96
CA SER A 187 28.85 -16.09 -10.82
C SER A 187 28.11 -16.85 -9.71
N GLY A 188 27.57 -16.15 -8.70
CA GLY A 188 26.98 -16.76 -7.52
C GLY A 188 25.66 -16.10 -7.05
N ALA A 189 24.98 -16.78 -6.13
CA ALA A 189 23.74 -16.32 -5.49
C ALA A 189 24.03 -15.42 -4.28
N PHE A 190 24.48 -14.20 -4.52
CA PHE A 190 24.88 -13.28 -3.44
C PHE A 190 23.71 -12.83 -2.57
N HIS A 191 23.97 -12.50 -1.29
CA HIS A 191 22.96 -12.08 -0.31
C HIS A 191 21.86 -13.12 -0.06
N SER A 192 22.24 -14.41 -0.08
CA SER A 192 21.33 -15.55 0.09
C SER A 192 21.87 -16.56 1.08
N ARG A 193 21.07 -17.58 1.40
CA ARG A 193 21.49 -18.73 2.21
C ARG A 193 22.71 -19.46 1.64
N GLN A 194 22.96 -19.39 0.34
CA GLN A 194 24.14 -20.02 -0.28
C GLN A 194 25.44 -19.33 0.13
N MET A 195 25.38 -18.10 0.65
CA MET A 195 26.54 -17.37 1.14
C MET A 195 26.88 -17.65 2.61
N ILE A 196 26.11 -18.46 3.33
CA ILE A 196 26.32 -18.71 4.78
C ILE A 196 27.71 -19.31 5.05
N ALA A 197 28.22 -20.18 4.17
CA ALA A 197 29.57 -20.75 4.31
C ALA A 197 30.65 -19.66 4.15
N SER A 198 30.59 -18.90 3.06
CA SER A 198 31.46 -17.74 2.80
C SER A 198 31.37 -16.71 3.94
N GLN A 199 30.19 -16.48 4.51
CA GLN A 199 30.00 -15.59 5.66
C GLN A 199 30.77 -16.08 6.90
N ARG A 200 30.75 -17.38 7.21
CA ARG A 200 31.48 -17.94 8.35
C ARG A 200 32.99 -17.80 8.18
N GLU A 201 33.49 -18.07 6.99
CA GLU A 201 34.91 -17.90 6.66
C GLU A 201 35.32 -16.43 6.73
N PHE A 202 34.47 -15.54 6.20
CA PHE A 202 34.69 -14.10 6.27
C PHE A 202 34.67 -13.60 7.71
N ALA A 203 33.78 -14.13 8.57
CA ALA A 203 33.74 -13.79 9.99
C ALA A 203 35.06 -14.11 10.69
N ALA A 204 35.64 -15.30 10.43
CA ALA A 204 36.92 -15.69 10.99
C ALA A 204 38.07 -14.77 10.55
N TYR A 205 37.99 -14.23 9.33
CA TYR A 205 38.96 -13.26 8.82
C TYR A 205 38.73 -11.85 9.37
N ALA A 206 37.49 -11.36 9.38
CA ALA A 206 37.14 -10.02 9.84
C ALA A 206 37.45 -9.81 11.33
N ASN A 207 37.32 -10.84 12.16
CA ASN A 207 37.67 -10.79 13.58
C ASN A 207 39.17 -10.64 13.88
N GLN A 208 40.03 -10.69 12.85
CA GLN A 208 41.48 -10.44 12.99
C GLN A 208 41.81 -8.93 12.95
N PHE A 209 40.83 -8.09 12.61
CA PHE A 209 41.00 -6.65 12.47
C PHE A 209 40.25 -5.92 13.58
N GLU A 210 40.85 -4.82 14.07
CA GLU A 210 40.19 -3.92 14.99
C GLU A 210 39.33 -2.92 14.20
N LEU A 211 38.01 -3.11 14.23
CA LEU A 211 37.05 -2.20 13.59
C LEU A 211 36.53 -1.19 14.61
N ARG A 212 36.71 0.10 14.33
CA ARG A 212 36.30 1.18 15.22
C ARG A 212 34.80 1.50 15.08
N PRO A 213 34.16 2.05 16.12
CA PRO A 213 32.82 2.59 15.97
C PRO A 213 32.79 3.72 14.91
N PRO A 214 31.74 3.81 14.06
CA PRO A 214 31.65 4.85 13.05
C PRO A 214 31.66 6.27 13.64
N THR A 215 32.42 7.18 13.02
CA THR A 215 32.46 8.62 13.35
C THR A 215 31.34 9.41 12.67
N ILE A 216 30.85 8.90 11.54
CA ILE A 216 29.67 9.37 10.80
C ILE A 216 28.63 8.25 10.83
N PRO A 217 27.33 8.52 11.01
CA PRO A 217 26.30 7.49 10.92
C PRO A 217 26.32 6.76 9.56
N VAL A 218 26.66 5.46 9.60
CA VAL A 218 26.65 4.58 8.42
C VAL A 218 25.33 3.82 8.39
N ILE A 219 24.56 3.88 7.29
CA ILE A 219 23.32 3.10 7.18
C ILE A 219 23.62 1.67 6.74
N ALA A 220 23.27 0.71 7.58
CA ALA A 220 23.55 -0.69 7.35
C ALA A 220 22.60 -1.32 6.34
N ASN A 221 23.14 -2.16 5.44
CA ASN A 221 22.36 -2.82 4.38
C ASN A 221 21.30 -3.79 4.95
N VAL A 222 21.64 -4.49 6.03
CA VAL A 222 20.81 -5.54 6.63
C VAL A 222 19.59 -4.98 7.35
N THR A 223 19.74 -3.84 8.05
CA THR A 223 18.71 -3.28 8.91
C THR A 223 18.08 -2.01 8.36
N ALA A 224 18.70 -1.38 7.35
CA ALA A 224 18.35 -0.03 6.90
C ALA A 224 18.33 1.00 8.06
N ARG A 225 19.22 0.83 9.04
CA ARG A 225 19.41 1.71 10.19
C ARG A 225 20.89 1.99 10.40
N PRO A 226 21.28 3.05 11.15
CA PRO A 226 22.66 3.29 11.50
C PRO A 226 23.32 2.07 12.15
N TYR A 227 24.59 1.83 11.84
CA TYR A 227 25.42 0.83 12.52
C TYR A 227 25.38 1.05 14.03
N ARG A 228 25.28 -0.05 14.76
CA ARG A 228 25.48 -0.04 16.20
C ARG A 228 26.96 -0.08 16.54
N ARG A 229 27.38 0.73 17.50
CA ARG A 229 28.78 0.88 17.91
C ARG A 229 29.38 -0.43 18.43
N ASP A 230 28.57 -1.26 19.09
CA ASP A 230 28.98 -2.52 19.74
C ASP A 230 28.95 -3.75 18.81
N ARG A 231 28.41 -3.62 17.58
CA ARG A 231 28.14 -4.76 16.67
C ARG A 231 28.63 -4.53 15.24
N VAL A 232 29.69 -3.74 15.05
CA VAL A 232 30.19 -3.37 13.71
C VAL A 232 30.58 -4.60 12.90
N VAL A 233 31.43 -5.48 13.44
CA VAL A 233 31.88 -6.71 12.77
C VAL A 233 30.70 -7.63 12.46
N ASP A 234 29.83 -7.90 13.44
CA ASP A 234 28.67 -8.77 13.26
C ASP A 234 27.72 -8.28 12.16
N THR A 235 27.48 -6.97 12.11
CA THR A 235 26.60 -6.36 11.10
C THR A 235 27.24 -6.48 9.72
N LEU A 236 28.55 -6.17 9.60
CA LEU A 236 29.29 -6.28 8.35
C LEU A 236 29.38 -7.72 7.83
N VAL A 237 29.57 -8.69 8.74
CA VAL A 237 29.62 -10.12 8.41
C VAL A 237 28.26 -10.60 7.93
N SER A 238 27.18 -10.27 8.66
CA SER A 238 25.83 -10.71 8.31
C SER A 238 25.34 -10.16 6.97
N GLN A 239 25.91 -9.05 6.48
CA GLN A 239 25.65 -8.49 5.15
C GLN A 239 25.85 -9.52 4.02
N ILE A 240 26.82 -10.43 4.14
CA ILE A 240 27.19 -11.36 3.07
C ILE A 240 26.04 -12.30 2.70
N SER A 241 25.27 -12.78 3.69
CA SER A 241 24.13 -13.69 3.46
C SER A 241 22.76 -13.07 3.70
N SER A 242 22.68 -11.76 3.92
CA SER A 242 21.43 -11.06 4.21
C SER A 242 21.03 -10.12 3.07
N PRO A 243 19.72 -9.86 2.87
CA PRO A 243 19.24 -8.96 1.85
C PRO A 243 19.77 -7.53 2.01
N VAL A 244 20.05 -6.87 0.89
CA VAL A 244 20.36 -5.43 0.85
C VAL A 244 19.06 -4.63 0.82
N ARG A 245 18.69 -4.00 1.94
CA ARG A 245 17.48 -3.19 2.11
C ARG A 245 17.70 -1.75 1.63
N TRP A 246 18.06 -1.59 0.35
CA TRP A 246 18.44 -0.28 -0.22
C TRP A 246 17.29 0.73 -0.23
N CYS A 247 16.09 0.29 -0.63
CA CYS A 247 14.89 1.14 -0.66
C CYS A 247 14.65 1.76 0.73
N ASP A 248 14.64 0.94 1.78
CA ASP A 248 14.45 1.40 3.15
C ASP A 248 15.62 2.26 3.65
N SER A 249 16.86 1.99 3.21
CA SER A 249 18.03 2.79 3.57
C SER A 249 17.90 4.22 3.05
N VAL A 250 17.49 4.39 1.79
CA VAL A 250 17.22 5.71 1.19
C VAL A 250 16.02 6.37 1.85
N ARG A 251 14.94 5.63 2.11
CA ARG A 251 13.77 6.16 2.82
C ARG A 251 14.10 6.61 4.24
N TYR A 252 14.98 5.91 4.95
CA TYR A 252 15.47 6.32 6.27
C TYR A 252 16.21 7.66 6.18
N LEU A 253 17.13 7.80 5.22
CA LEU A 253 17.83 9.06 4.98
C LEU A 253 16.87 10.21 4.61
N MET A 254 15.84 9.93 3.80
CA MET A 254 14.77 10.89 3.53
C MET A 254 14.03 11.29 4.82
N GLY A 255 13.76 10.33 5.72
CA GLY A 255 13.12 10.57 7.02
C GLY A 255 13.98 11.41 7.98
N LYS A 256 15.30 11.42 7.77
CA LYS A 256 16.27 12.28 8.45
C LYS A 256 16.48 13.64 7.79
N ASN A 257 15.64 14.02 6.82
CA ASN A 257 15.75 15.26 6.06
C ASN A 257 17.10 15.40 5.31
N VAL A 258 17.62 14.29 4.82
CA VAL A 258 18.77 14.30 3.89
C VAL A 258 18.28 14.62 2.49
N GLU A 259 18.60 15.82 2.03
CA GLU A 259 18.15 16.36 0.75
C GLU A 259 19.11 16.05 -0.39
N GLU A 260 20.41 16.00 -0.10
CA GLU A 260 21.45 15.71 -1.09
C GLU A 260 22.02 14.32 -0.86
N MET A 261 22.01 13.49 -1.91
CA MET A 261 22.49 12.11 -1.85
C MET A 261 23.42 11.80 -3.05
N PRO A 262 24.55 12.51 -3.20
CA PRO A 262 25.46 12.29 -4.31
C PRO A 262 26.06 10.87 -4.26
N GLN A 263 26.20 10.25 -5.43
CA GLN A 263 26.96 9.02 -5.58
C GLN A 263 28.46 9.38 -5.64
N VAL A 264 29.28 8.66 -4.87
CA VAL A 264 30.74 8.81 -4.84
C VAL A 264 31.38 7.55 -5.39
N GLY A 265 31.92 7.64 -6.61
CA GLY A 265 32.45 6.50 -7.37
C GLY A 265 31.90 6.41 -8.80
N PRO A 266 32.24 5.34 -9.54
CA PRO A 266 31.97 5.25 -10.98
C PRO A 266 30.49 4.97 -11.29
N GLY A 267 30.09 5.31 -12.52
CA GLY A 267 28.73 5.07 -13.03
C GLY A 267 27.67 5.98 -12.39
N ARG A 268 26.39 5.62 -12.54
CA ARG A 268 25.24 6.41 -12.03
C ARG A 268 24.10 5.56 -11.47
N VAL A 269 24.38 4.30 -11.12
CA VAL A 269 23.36 3.32 -10.71
C VAL A 269 22.59 3.82 -9.48
N LEU A 270 23.29 4.25 -8.42
CA LEU A 270 22.63 4.74 -7.20
C LEU A 270 21.90 6.06 -7.44
N THR A 271 22.43 6.93 -8.29
CA THR A 271 21.72 8.15 -8.71
C THR A 271 20.36 7.82 -9.33
N GLY A 272 20.32 6.80 -10.20
CA GLY A 272 19.08 6.29 -10.80
C GLY A 272 18.11 5.70 -9.77
N LEU A 273 18.62 4.83 -8.89
CA LEU A 273 17.81 4.20 -7.83
C LEU A 273 17.24 5.23 -6.85
N VAL A 274 18.05 6.16 -6.35
CA VAL A 274 17.61 7.23 -5.44
C VAL A 274 16.53 8.09 -6.10
N ARG A 275 16.71 8.47 -7.37
CA ARG A 275 15.70 9.22 -8.12
C ARG A 275 14.39 8.44 -8.22
N SER A 276 14.46 7.14 -8.48
CA SER A 276 13.27 6.27 -8.55
C SER A 276 12.55 6.19 -7.20
N ILE A 277 13.30 5.94 -6.12
CA ILE A 277 12.78 5.84 -4.75
C ILE A 277 12.14 7.16 -4.32
N ARG A 278 12.84 8.29 -4.46
CA ARG A 278 12.31 9.61 -4.07
C ARG A 278 11.02 9.99 -4.81
N ARG A 279 10.84 9.50 -6.03
CA ARG A 279 9.63 9.77 -6.83
C ARG A 279 8.43 8.93 -6.38
N LYS A 280 8.66 7.72 -5.85
CA LYS A 280 7.62 6.71 -5.65
C LYS A 280 7.40 6.31 -4.19
N ALA A 281 8.36 6.55 -3.31
CA ALA A 281 8.37 6.11 -1.93
C ALA A 281 8.37 7.29 -0.96
N GLU A 282 7.70 7.10 0.18
CA GLU A 282 7.69 8.08 1.25
C GLU A 282 8.91 7.88 2.20
N PRO A 283 9.36 8.97 2.84
CA PRO A 283 10.34 8.90 3.93
C PRO A 283 9.94 7.88 5.00
N LEU A 284 10.92 7.12 5.48
CA LEU A 284 10.73 6.21 6.60
C LEU A 284 10.89 7.00 7.90
N ILE A 285 9.75 7.39 8.51
CA ILE A 285 9.75 8.06 9.81
C ILE A 285 9.99 7.02 10.89
N VAL A 286 11.11 7.16 11.59
CA VAL A 286 11.45 6.35 12.77
C VAL A 286 11.01 7.14 13.99
N THR A 287 10.31 6.50 14.93
CA THR A 287 9.77 7.22 16.09
C THR A 287 10.90 7.62 17.05
N PRO A 288 10.73 8.67 17.87
CA PRO A 288 11.70 9.01 18.92
C PRO A 288 11.98 7.87 19.90
N GLU A 289 11.05 6.92 20.04
CA GLU A 289 11.20 5.71 20.87
C GLU A 289 12.09 4.67 20.19
N GLU A 290 11.89 4.39 18.90
CA GLU A 290 12.79 3.54 18.09
C GLU A 290 14.20 4.17 17.95
N GLU A 291 14.28 5.51 17.89
CA GLU A 291 15.54 6.25 17.92
C GLU A 291 16.22 6.19 19.29
N ARG A 292 15.44 6.29 20.39
CA ARG A 292 15.96 6.11 21.75
C ARG A 292 16.39 4.68 22.02
N GLU A 293 15.67 3.68 21.53
CA GLU A 293 16.04 2.27 21.68
C GLU A 293 17.34 1.99 20.89
N ALA A 294 17.47 2.52 19.68
CA ALA A 294 18.72 2.48 18.92
C ALA A 294 19.86 3.30 19.58
N ALA A 295 19.56 4.40 20.28
CA ALA A 295 20.55 5.25 20.96
C ALA A 295 20.99 4.69 22.33
N LEU A 296 20.08 4.12 23.12
CA LEU A 296 20.35 3.46 24.41
C LEU A 296 21.22 2.22 24.24
N LEU A 297 21.16 1.59 23.08
CA LEU A 297 22.01 0.48 22.67
C LEU A 297 23.39 0.94 22.11
N ASN A 298 23.62 2.26 22.01
CA ASN A 298 24.84 2.90 21.50
C ASN A 298 25.60 3.71 22.58
N GLU A 299 25.11 3.75 23.82
CA GLU A 299 25.85 4.28 24.98
C GLU A 299 26.94 3.28 25.40
N PRO A 300 28.18 3.72 25.73
CA PRO A 300 29.19 2.83 26.28
C PRO A 300 28.69 2.29 27.63
N SER A 301 28.49 0.98 27.71
CA SER A 301 28.10 0.32 28.95
C SER A 301 29.18 0.54 30.01
N GLN A 302 28.88 1.39 31.00
CA GLN A 302 29.62 1.38 32.25
C GLN A 302 29.35 0.03 32.91
N GLN A 303 30.33 -0.87 32.83
CA GLN A 303 30.36 -2.11 33.59
C GLN A 303 30.26 -1.80 35.09
N THR A 304 29.12 -2.12 35.69
CA THR A 304 29.07 -2.46 37.11
C THR A 304 28.90 -3.98 37.23
N ALA A 305 29.90 -4.61 37.85
CA ALA A 305 30.04 -6.05 38.03
C ALA A 305 28.88 -6.70 38.79
N PRO A 306 28.61 -8.00 38.59
CA PRO A 306 27.48 -8.69 39.18
C PRO A 306 27.81 -9.19 40.59
N THR A 307 27.02 -8.79 41.58
CA THR A 307 26.92 -9.52 42.86
C THR A 307 25.67 -10.37 42.85
N ALA A 308 25.90 -11.69 42.82
CA ALA A 308 24.89 -12.72 42.94
C ALA A 308 24.36 -12.82 44.38
N ALA A 309 23.04 -12.98 44.52
CA ALA A 309 22.46 -13.70 45.65
C ALA A 309 21.04 -14.17 45.29
N VAL A 310 20.88 -15.49 45.19
CA VAL A 310 19.60 -16.21 45.20
C VAL A 310 18.97 -16.08 46.60
N PRO A 311 17.64 -16.06 46.71
CA PRO A 311 17.07 -16.79 47.84
C PRO A 311 15.82 -17.63 47.51
N THR A 312 15.90 -18.86 48.00
CA THR A 312 14.83 -19.82 48.31
C THR A 312 13.91 -19.31 49.44
N ALA A 313 12.62 -19.65 49.36
CA ALA A 313 11.67 -19.69 50.50
C ALA A 313 11.99 -20.92 51.42
N PRO A 314 11.45 -21.09 52.66
CA PRO A 314 10.13 -20.63 53.14
C PRO A 314 9.92 -20.30 54.65
N ALA A 315 8.70 -19.80 54.95
CA ALA A 315 7.83 -19.97 56.14
C ALA A 315 8.22 -19.45 57.56
N ALA A 316 7.39 -18.56 58.13
CA ALA A 316 6.64 -18.77 59.40
C ALA A 316 5.82 -17.52 59.88
N THR A 317 4.49 -17.70 59.95
CA THR A 317 3.47 -17.29 60.95
C THR A 317 3.31 -15.87 61.56
N ALA A 318 2.09 -15.33 61.34
CA ALA A 318 1.10 -14.71 62.27
C ALA A 318 1.17 -13.20 62.65
N PRO A 319 0.06 -12.52 63.06
CA PRO A 319 -1.39 -12.75 62.86
C PRO A 319 -2.18 -11.50 62.35
N ALA A 320 -3.50 -11.70 62.21
CA ALA A 320 -4.53 -10.86 61.59
C ALA A 320 -4.70 -9.41 62.10
N ALA A 321 -5.03 -8.52 61.14
CA ALA A 321 -5.87 -7.34 61.37
C ALA A 321 -6.94 -7.27 60.26
N THR A 322 -8.18 -7.13 60.70
CA THR A 322 -9.43 -7.17 59.93
C THR A 322 -9.56 -6.05 58.90
N ALA A 323 -9.78 -6.40 57.63
CA ALA A 323 -10.20 -5.48 56.58
C ALA A 323 -11.74 -5.35 56.54
N PRO A 324 -12.30 -4.17 56.24
CA PRO A 324 -13.74 -3.97 56.16
C PRO A 324 -14.31 -4.69 54.93
N ALA A 325 -15.50 -5.27 55.11
CA ALA A 325 -16.25 -5.96 54.08
C ALA A 325 -16.51 -5.02 52.89
N VAL A 326 -15.92 -5.34 51.74
CA VAL A 326 -16.34 -4.80 50.46
C VAL A 326 -17.66 -5.49 50.13
N THR A 327 -18.76 -4.76 50.32
CA THR A 327 -20.06 -5.15 49.80
C THR A 327 -19.96 -5.30 48.28
N ALA A 328 -20.28 -6.48 47.78
CA ALA A 328 -20.43 -6.73 46.35
C ALA A 328 -21.41 -5.69 45.77
N PRO A 329 -21.10 -5.07 44.61
CA PRO A 329 -22.06 -4.21 43.96
C PRO A 329 -23.28 -5.05 43.59
N ALA A 330 -24.46 -4.56 43.97
CA ALA A 330 -25.74 -5.13 43.55
C ALA A 330 -25.77 -5.29 42.01
N PRO A 331 -26.46 -6.30 41.46
CA PRO A 331 -26.59 -6.45 40.02
C PRO A 331 -27.20 -5.18 39.45
N ALA A 332 -26.41 -4.49 38.61
CA ALA A 332 -26.89 -3.31 37.90
C ALA A 332 -28.11 -3.73 37.07
N ALA A 333 -29.23 -3.04 37.26
CA ALA A 333 -30.40 -3.20 36.39
C ALA A 333 -29.94 -3.08 34.93
N SER A 334 -30.16 -4.13 34.13
CA SER A 334 -29.65 -4.19 32.76
C SER A 334 -30.29 -3.08 31.93
N ARG A 335 -29.52 -2.04 31.60
CA ARG A 335 -29.96 -1.03 30.63
C ARG A 335 -30.11 -1.71 29.27
N ALA A 336 -31.27 -1.57 28.64
CA ALA A 336 -31.47 -1.99 27.26
C ALA A 336 -30.48 -1.27 26.34
N ILE A 337 -29.77 -2.00 25.48
CA ILE A 337 -28.90 -1.42 24.45
C ILE A 337 -29.80 -0.99 23.30
N LEU A 338 -29.80 0.30 22.97
CA LEU A 338 -30.59 0.84 21.86
C LEU A 338 -29.75 0.91 20.58
N ALA A 339 -30.40 0.93 19.42
CA ALA A 339 -29.71 1.20 18.14
C ALA A 339 -28.92 2.52 18.15
N THR A 340 -29.39 3.52 18.91
CA THR A 340 -28.70 4.81 19.10
C THR A 340 -27.49 4.73 20.04
N ASP A 341 -27.34 3.64 20.79
CA ASP A 341 -26.18 3.39 21.65
C ASP A 341 -25.04 2.72 20.85
N LEU A 342 -25.31 2.12 19.69
CA LEU A 342 -24.30 1.47 18.84
C LEU A 342 -23.37 2.50 18.17
N GLY A 343 -22.06 2.19 18.20
CA GLY A 343 -21.02 3.04 17.61
C GLY A 343 -20.76 4.33 18.36
N SER A 344 -19.95 5.21 17.77
CA SER A 344 -19.43 6.41 18.40
C SER A 344 -20.47 7.54 18.46
N ALA A 345 -20.69 8.05 19.68
CA ALA A 345 -21.47 9.26 19.90
C ALA A 345 -20.81 10.51 19.29
N SER A 346 -19.47 10.54 19.19
CA SER A 346 -18.78 11.66 18.55
C SER A 346 -18.99 11.68 17.05
N PHE A 347 -18.94 10.51 16.41
CA PHE A 347 -19.27 10.36 14.99
C PHE A 347 -20.68 10.90 14.70
N ARG A 348 -21.67 10.43 15.48
CA ARG A 348 -23.06 10.88 15.32
C ARG A 348 -23.20 12.40 15.47
N ARG A 349 -22.59 12.98 16.50
CA ARG A 349 -22.67 14.43 16.74
C ARG A 349 -22.00 15.23 15.63
N ASP A 350 -20.81 14.82 15.20
CA ASP A 350 -19.99 15.59 14.24
C ASP A 350 -20.61 15.60 12.82
N TYR A 351 -21.44 14.60 12.50
CA TYR A 351 -22.18 14.48 11.24
C TYR A 351 -23.69 14.76 11.37
N GLY A 352 -24.20 15.14 12.55
CA GLY A 352 -25.63 15.41 12.75
C GLY A 352 -26.54 14.19 12.60
N LEU A 353 -26.06 13.00 12.97
CA LEU A 353 -26.73 11.72 12.79
C LEU A 353 -27.42 11.24 14.06
N ARG A 354 -28.47 10.43 13.88
CA ARG A 354 -29.11 9.66 14.95
C ARG A 354 -28.48 8.28 15.14
N TYR A 355 -27.98 7.69 14.06
CA TYR A 355 -27.42 6.34 14.05
C TYR A 355 -26.02 6.34 13.45
N ALA A 356 -25.13 5.49 13.98
CA ALA A 356 -23.77 5.31 13.47
C ALA A 356 -23.75 4.35 12.27
N CYS A 357 -24.52 4.69 11.24
CA CYS A 357 -24.70 3.88 10.03
C CYS A 357 -24.61 4.74 8.78
N VAL A 358 -23.88 4.19 7.80
CA VAL A 358 -23.54 4.83 6.55
C VAL A 358 -24.00 3.93 5.39
N THR A 359 -24.49 4.51 4.29
CA THR A 359 -24.64 3.81 3.01
C THR A 359 -23.57 4.31 2.04
N GLY A 360 -22.69 3.41 1.61
CA GLY A 360 -21.56 3.76 0.75
C GLY A 360 -21.98 4.18 -0.66
N GLY A 361 -21.12 4.94 -1.34
CA GLY A 361 -21.32 5.33 -2.74
C GLY A 361 -21.32 4.11 -3.67
N MET A 362 -22.35 3.98 -4.50
CA MET A 362 -22.46 2.94 -5.52
C MET A 362 -22.46 3.60 -6.90
N TYR A 363 -21.55 3.15 -7.77
CA TYR A 363 -21.19 3.78 -9.04
C TYR A 363 -22.38 4.09 -9.96
N ARG A 364 -22.16 5.02 -10.91
CA ARG A 364 -23.12 5.44 -11.94
C ARG A 364 -24.50 5.85 -11.40
N GLY A 365 -24.54 6.42 -10.19
CA GLY A 365 -25.78 6.88 -9.58
C GLY A 365 -26.68 5.79 -9.02
N ILE A 366 -26.17 4.54 -8.87
CA ILE A 366 -26.92 3.48 -8.18
C ILE A 366 -27.23 3.90 -6.74
N ALA A 367 -26.26 4.53 -6.06
CA ALA A 367 -26.54 5.30 -4.86
C ALA A 367 -27.13 6.66 -5.30
N SER A 368 -28.43 6.64 -5.55
CA SER A 368 -29.20 7.72 -6.16
C SER A 368 -29.47 8.88 -5.19
N PRO A 369 -29.86 10.07 -5.71
CA PRO A 369 -30.38 11.16 -4.88
C PRO A 369 -31.54 10.72 -3.98
N GLU A 370 -32.44 9.86 -4.46
CA GLU A 370 -33.58 9.34 -3.69
C GLU A 370 -33.12 8.48 -2.52
N LEU A 371 -32.15 7.59 -2.76
CA LEU A 371 -31.58 6.72 -1.75
C LEU A 371 -30.90 7.54 -0.66
N VAL A 372 -30.03 8.48 -1.05
CA VAL A 372 -29.30 9.34 -0.12
C VAL A 372 -30.26 10.23 0.67
N ALA A 373 -31.31 10.76 0.04
CA ALA A 373 -32.33 11.55 0.72
C ALA A 373 -33.13 10.72 1.74
N ALA A 374 -33.49 9.48 1.40
CA ALA A 374 -34.19 8.58 2.32
C ALA A 374 -33.34 8.24 3.55
N VAL A 375 -32.06 7.93 3.35
CA VAL A 375 -31.08 7.65 4.42
C VAL A 375 -30.87 8.87 5.32
N GLY A 376 -30.66 10.05 4.72
CA GLY A 376 -30.47 11.32 5.45
C GLY A 376 -31.64 11.65 6.37
N ARG A 377 -32.89 11.55 5.86
CA ARG A 377 -34.11 11.82 6.65
C ARG A 377 -34.29 10.86 7.83
N ALA A 378 -33.74 9.65 7.73
CA ALA A 378 -33.76 8.66 8.80
C ALA A 378 -32.69 8.90 9.87
N GLY A 379 -31.84 9.94 9.71
CA GLY A 379 -30.76 10.25 10.64
C GLY A 379 -29.53 9.35 10.47
N MET A 380 -29.30 8.87 9.25
CA MET A 380 -28.12 8.12 8.82
C MET A 380 -27.38 8.91 7.73
N LEU A 381 -26.17 8.50 7.36
CA LEU A 381 -25.37 9.20 6.34
C LEU A 381 -25.35 8.42 5.03
N GLY A 382 -25.77 9.04 3.92
CA GLY A 382 -25.67 8.45 2.59
C GLY A 382 -24.75 9.23 1.66
N PHE A 383 -24.07 8.50 0.77
CA PHE A 383 -23.16 9.08 -0.23
C PHE A 383 -23.72 8.95 -1.65
N LEU A 384 -23.84 10.06 -2.37
CA LEU A 384 -24.21 10.06 -3.79
C LEU A 384 -23.11 9.38 -4.61
N GLY A 385 -23.49 8.40 -5.44
CA GLY A 385 -22.57 7.60 -6.22
C GLY A 385 -22.14 8.24 -7.53
N THR A 386 -21.03 8.97 -7.52
CA THR A 386 -20.51 9.73 -8.69
C THR A 386 -19.57 8.94 -9.58
N ALA A 387 -19.02 7.82 -9.11
CA ALA A 387 -18.05 7.03 -9.87
C ALA A 387 -18.59 6.64 -11.26
N GLY A 388 -17.88 7.01 -12.32
CA GLY A 388 -18.30 6.74 -13.71
C GLY A 388 -19.42 7.64 -14.24
N GLN A 389 -19.77 8.74 -13.54
CA GLN A 389 -20.64 9.79 -14.04
C GLN A 389 -19.84 10.96 -14.65
N THR A 390 -20.47 11.72 -15.53
CA THR A 390 -19.94 13.03 -15.95
C THR A 390 -20.09 14.07 -14.83
N VAL A 391 -19.33 15.16 -14.91
CA VAL A 391 -19.44 16.28 -13.94
C VAL A 391 -20.87 16.86 -13.92
N ASP A 392 -21.53 16.95 -15.08
CA ASP A 392 -22.91 17.45 -15.18
C ASP A 392 -23.92 16.51 -14.52
N GLN A 393 -23.73 15.20 -14.64
CA GLN A 393 -24.56 14.20 -13.96
C GLN A 393 -24.39 14.29 -12.44
N ALA A 394 -23.15 14.43 -11.96
CA ALA A 394 -22.87 14.62 -10.54
C ALA A 394 -23.49 15.93 -10.02
N ASP A 395 -23.39 17.05 -10.77
CA ASP A 395 -24.02 18.34 -10.43
C ASP A 395 -25.54 18.21 -10.35
N ALA A 396 -26.16 17.57 -11.33
CA ALA A 396 -27.60 17.34 -11.33
C ALA A 396 -28.06 16.57 -10.08
N GLY A 397 -27.34 15.51 -9.70
CA GLY A 397 -27.62 14.73 -8.49
C GLY A 397 -27.47 15.56 -7.20
N ILE A 398 -26.42 16.38 -7.11
CA ILE A 398 -26.20 17.28 -5.97
C ILE A 398 -27.33 18.34 -5.87
N ARG A 399 -27.73 18.94 -7.00
CA ARG A 399 -28.82 19.92 -7.03
C ARG A 399 -30.14 19.31 -6.60
N GLN A 400 -30.44 18.09 -7.07
CA GLN A 400 -31.63 17.38 -6.66
C GLN A 400 -31.64 17.10 -5.15
N LEU A 401 -30.51 16.67 -4.58
CA LEU A 401 -30.38 16.48 -3.13
C LEU A 401 -30.62 17.76 -2.35
N LYS A 402 -30.02 18.89 -2.78
CA LYS A 402 -30.25 20.20 -2.14
C LYS A 402 -31.69 20.68 -2.21
N GLN A 403 -32.40 20.37 -3.29
CA GLN A 403 -33.82 20.71 -3.42
C GLN A 403 -34.70 19.82 -2.53
N THR A 404 -34.29 18.56 -2.34
CA THR A 404 -35.08 17.52 -1.69
C THR A 404 -34.86 17.45 -0.16
N LEU A 405 -33.66 17.79 0.30
CA LEU A 405 -33.25 17.81 1.69
C LEU A 405 -33.23 19.24 2.23
N THR A 406 -34.12 19.53 3.18
CA THR A 406 -34.20 20.81 3.87
C THR A 406 -33.69 20.70 5.31
N GLY A 407 -33.46 21.83 5.98
CA GLY A 407 -33.19 21.87 7.42
C GLY A 407 -31.83 21.33 7.88
N GLY A 408 -30.84 21.26 6.99
CA GLY A 408 -29.49 20.79 7.34
C GLY A 408 -29.36 19.26 7.48
N THR A 409 -30.26 18.50 6.85
CA THR A 409 -30.17 17.03 6.80
C THR A 409 -28.82 16.61 6.21
N PRO A 410 -28.04 15.75 6.89
CA PRO A 410 -26.70 15.39 6.42
C PRO A 410 -26.75 14.45 5.22
N TYR A 411 -25.87 14.71 4.26
CA TYR A 411 -25.58 13.83 3.14
C TYR A 411 -24.13 14.08 2.70
N GLY A 412 -23.56 13.13 1.96
CA GLY A 412 -22.25 13.27 1.37
C GLY A 412 -22.24 12.91 -0.12
N VAL A 413 -21.08 13.09 -0.74
CA VAL A 413 -20.83 12.71 -2.13
C VAL A 413 -19.60 11.82 -2.20
N ASN A 414 -19.66 10.75 -2.98
CA ASN A 414 -18.48 9.92 -3.22
C ASN A 414 -17.48 10.69 -4.10
N LEU A 415 -16.20 10.65 -3.75
CA LEU A 415 -15.08 11.15 -4.53
C LEU A 415 -14.18 9.93 -4.80
N VAL A 416 -14.32 9.35 -5.98
CA VAL A 416 -13.51 8.20 -6.39
C VAL A 416 -12.23 8.65 -7.07
N HIS A 417 -11.12 7.98 -6.77
CA HIS A 417 -9.87 8.15 -7.50
C HIS A 417 -9.91 7.34 -8.80
N ASP A 418 -9.64 7.96 -9.94
CA ASP A 418 -9.32 7.28 -11.20
C ASP A 418 -7.95 7.79 -11.72
N PRO A 419 -6.88 6.98 -11.63
CA PRO A 419 -5.54 7.41 -12.04
C PRO A 419 -5.43 7.70 -13.54
N ARG A 420 -6.40 7.26 -14.36
CA ARG A 420 -6.42 7.49 -15.81
C ARG A 420 -7.05 8.84 -16.17
N HIS A 421 -7.86 9.40 -15.28
CA HIS A 421 -8.59 10.66 -15.49
C HIS A 421 -8.44 11.59 -14.26
N PRO A 422 -7.21 11.97 -13.88
CA PRO A 422 -6.98 12.84 -12.72
C PRO A 422 -7.70 14.19 -12.83
N GLU A 423 -7.96 14.67 -14.05
CA GLU A 423 -8.73 15.89 -14.31
C GLU A 423 -10.18 15.81 -13.83
N TRP A 424 -10.77 14.60 -13.82
CA TRP A 424 -12.12 14.39 -13.33
C TRP A 424 -12.20 14.58 -11.81
N GLU A 425 -11.18 14.11 -11.09
CA GLU A 425 -11.10 14.26 -9.64
C GLU A 425 -11.01 15.74 -9.24
N ASP A 426 -10.16 16.52 -9.92
CA ASP A 426 -10.06 17.97 -9.72
C ASP A 426 -11.38 18.69 -10.04
N ALA A 427 -12.03 18.34 -11.16
CA ALA A 427 -13.30 18.93 -11.56
C ALA A 427 -14.44 18.60 -10.58
N LEU A 428 -14.46 17.37 -10.05
CA LEU A 428 -15.41 16.98 -9.02
C LEU A 428 -15.15 17.75 -7.73
N VAL A 429 -13.90 17.90 -7.27
CA VAL A 429 -13.58 18.73 -6.10
C VAL A 429 -14.01 20.18 -6.32
N ASP A 430 -13.80 20.76 -7.50
CA ASP A 430 -14.31 22.10 -7.84
C ASP A 430 -15.84 22.16 -7.74
N LEU A 431 -16.55 21.13 -8.17
CA LEU A 431 -18.00 21.04 -8.02
C LEU A 431 -18.41 20.93 -6.54
N LEU A 432 -17.77 20.06 -5.75
CA LEU A 432 -18.08 19.88 -4.33
C LEU A 432 -17.88 21.18 -3.53
N LEU A 433 -16.78 21.90 -3.78
CA LEU A 433 -16.50 23.17 -3.13
C LEU A 433 -17.49 24.27 -3.55
N ARG A 434 -17.85 24.35 -4.85
CA ARG A 434 -18.88 25.29 -5.33
C ARG A 434 -20.24 25.03 -4.71
N HIS A 435 -20.59 23.76 -4.50
CA HIS A 435 -21.81 23.36 -3.84
C HIS A 435 -21.69 23.31 -2.32
N ASP A 436 -20.54 23.67 -1.73
CA ASP A 436 -20.33 23.64 -0.29
C ASP A 436 -20.74 22.28 0.32
N ILE A 437 -20.33 21.19 -0.33
CA ILE A 437 -20.57 19.84 0.17
C ILE A 437 -19.62 19.58 1.33
N HIS A 438 -20.16 19.34 2.53
CA HIS A 438 -19.36 19.25 3.76
C HIS A 438 -18.79 17.87 4.05
N VAL A 439 -19.22 16.81 3.35
CA VAL A 439 -18.76 15.44 3.61
C VAL A 439 -18.51 14.69 2.30
N ALA A 440 -17.29 14.17 2.15
CA ALA A 440 -16.94 13.29 1.04
C ALA A 440 -16.54 11.91 1.55
N GLU A 441 -17.04 10.87 0.88
CA GLU A 441 -16.48 9.52 0.98
C GLU A 441 -15.40 9.41 -0.09
N VAL A 442 -14.16 9.22 0.32
CA VAL A 442 -13.04 9.09 -0.63
C VAL A 442 -12.70 7.61 -0.79
N SER A 443 -12.68 7.12 -2.03
CA SER A 443 -12.53 5.69 -2.34
C SER A 443 -11.58 5.45 -3.52
N ALA A 444 -11.00 4.25 -3.59
CA ALA A 444 -10.04 3.82 -4.61
C ALA A 444 -8.69 4.58 -4.63
N PHE A 445 -8.42 5.42 -3.63
CA PHE A 445 -7.13 6.10 -3.49
C PHE A 445 -6.04 5.10 -3.11
N ILE A 446 -4.94 5.11 -3.86
CA ILE A 446 -3.70 4.38 -3.54
C ILE A 446 -2.62 5.30 -2.94
N THR A 447 -2.78 6.60 -3.13
CA THR A 447 -1.94 7.66 -2.55
C THR A 447 -2.77 8.95 -2.45
N LEU A 448 -2.33 9.92 -1.66
CA LEU A 448 -2.98 11.22 -1.57
C LEU A 448 -2.73 12.06 -2.83
N THR A 449 -3.76 12.74 -3.30
CA THR A 449 -3.71 13.63 -4.46
C THR A 449 -3.84 15.11 -4.03
N PRO A 450 -3.42 16.06 -4.88
CA PRO A 450 -3.71 17.48 -4.63
C PRO A 450 -5.21 17.77 -4.47
N ALA A 451 -6.08 17.09 -5.21
CA ALA A 451 -7.52 17.36 -5.21
C ALA A 451 -8.17 17.00 -3.86
N VAL A 452 -7.92 15.79 -3.32
CA VAL A 452 -8.47 15.40 -2.02
C VAL A 452 -7.91 16.25 -0.87
N VAL A 453 -6.62 16.61 -0.94
CA VAL A 453 -5.99 17.52 0.04
C VAL A 453 -6.62 18.91 -0.04
N ARG A 454 -6.85 19.44 -1.24
CA ARG A 454 -7.53 20.72 -1.41
C ARG A 454 -8.94 20.71 -0.84
N TYR A 455 -9.72 19.67 -1.12
CA TYR A 455 -11.06 19.51 -0.56
C TYR A 455 -11.02 19.57 0.96
N ARG A 456 -10.10 18.81 1.57
CA ARG A 456 -9.91 18.79 3.02
C ARG A 456 -9.52 20.16 3.59
N LEU A 457 -8.58 20.87 2.96
CA LEU A 457 -7.98 22.08 3.50
C LEU A 457 -8.81 23.35 3.27
N THR A 458 -9.60 23.40 2.20
CA THR A 458 -10.40 24.61 1.89
C THR A 458 -11.40 24.88 3.01
N GLY A 459 -11.40 26.09 3.55
CA GLY A 459 -12.26 26.54 4.64
C GLY A 459 -11.83 26.10 6.04
N LEU A 460 -10.63 25.53 6.22
CA LEU A 460 -10.06 25.31 7.55
C LEU A 460 -9.94 26.65 8.29
N ARG A 461 -10.27 26.63 9.59
CA ARG A 461 -10.13 27.80 10.45
C ARG A 461 -9.81 27.41 11.88
N ARG A 462 -9.22 28.34 12.63
CA ARG A 462 -9.09 28.24 14.07
C ARG A 462 -10.22 28.98 14.78
N GLU A 463 -10.90 28.33 15.71
CA GLU A 463 -11.89 28.96 16.58
C GLU A 463 -11.22 29.69 17.76
N ALA A 464 -11.97 30.56 18.45
CA ALA A 464 -11.46 31.40 19.54
C ALA A 464 -10.89 30.59 20.73
N ASP A 465 -11.29 29.33 20.88
CA ASP A 465 -10.78 28.38 21.88
C ASP A 465 -9.51 27.61 21.42
N GLY A 466 -8.94 28.02 20.28
CA GLY A 466 -7.74 27.45 19.68
C GLY A 466 -7.99 26.18 18.86
N ARG A 467 -9.23 25.66 18.79
CA ARG A 467 -9.55 24.44 18.05
C ARG A 467 -9.53 24.68 16.55
N VAL A 468 -8.82 23.83 15.81
CA VAL A 468 -8.91 23.77 14.35
C VAL A 468 -10.19 23.03 13.97
N VAL A 469 -11.03 23.67 13.16
CA VAL A 469 -12.30 23.12 12.73
C VAL A 469 -12.34 23.02 11.21
N PRO A 470 -12.53 21.82 10.65
CA PRO A 470 -12.66 21.66 9.21
C PRO A 470 -14.04 22.12 8.73
N ARG A 471 -14.09 22.77 7.57
CA ARG A 471 -15.34 22.99 6.83
C ARG A 471 -15.78 21.73 6.08
N HIS A 472 -14.82 21.01 5.51
CA HIS A 472 -15.05 19.79 4.74
C HIS A 472 -14.46 18.58 5.46
N ARG A 473 -15.30 17.57 5.66
CA ARG A 473 -14.95 16.30 6.30
C ARG A 473 -14.73 15.21 5.27
N VAL A 474 -13.81 14.32 5.60
CA VAL A 474 -13.40 13.20 4.75
C VAL A 474 -13.60 11.89 5.51
N ILE A 475 -14.40 10.99 4.93
CA ILE A 475 -14.45 9.58 5.32
C ILE A 475 -13.66 8.79 4.29
N ALA A 476 -12.48 8.30 4.65
CA ALA A 476 -11.63 7.54 3.73
C ALA A 476 -11.95 6.05 3.77
N LYS A 477 -12.50 5.53 2.67
CA LYS A 477 -12.80 4.12 2.51
C LYS A 477 -11.56 3.40 1.96
N VAL A 478 -10.96 2.56 2.80
CA VAL A 478 -9.64 1.95 2.58
C VAL A 478 -9.66 0.48 2.97
N SER A 479 -8.89 -0.35 2.28
CA SER A 479 -8.68 -1.77 2.59
C SER A 479 -7.26 -2.05 3.10
N ARG A 480 -6.29 -1.22 2.70
CA ARG A 480 -4.86 -1.44 2.93
C ARG A 480 -4.27 -0.57 4.04
N PRO A 481 -3.43 -1.12 4.95
CA PRO A 481 -2.83 -0.37 6.05
C PRO A 481 -2.00 0.85 5.62
N GLU A 482 -1.26 0.76 4.52
CA GLU A 482 -0.43 1.87 4.02
C GLU A 482 -1.27 3.05 3.54
N VAL A 483 -2.39 2.80 2.88
CA VAL A 483 -3.35 3.84 2.46
C VAL A 483 -4.05 4.42 3.69
N ALA A 484 -4.47 3.57 4.63
CA ALA A 484 -5.05 4.01 5.90
C ALA A 484 -4.10 4.95 6.65
N LYS A 485 -2.81 4.63 6.72
CA LYS A 485 -1.78 5.47 7.35
C LYS A 485 -1.66 6.85 6.68
N ALA A 486 -1.73 6.91 5.34
CA ALA A 486 -1.67 8.17 4.62
C ALA A 486 -2.84 9.09 5.00
N PHE A 487 -4.06 8.56 5.08
CA PHE A 487 -5.25 9.33 5.49
C PHE A 487 -5.29 9.67 6.98
N LEU A 488 -4.66 8.86 7.84
CA LEU A 488 -4.49 9.14 9.27
C LEU A 488 -3.43 10.21 9.56
N SER A 489 -2.53 10.46 8.62
CA SER A 489 -1.48 11.47 8.74
C SER A 489 -1.97 12.84 8.30
N PRO A 490 -1.30 13.94 8.66
CA PRO A 490 -1.59 15.25 8.11
C PRO A 490 -1.29 15.29 6.61
N ALA A 491 -1.84 16.28 5.91
CA ALA A 491 -1.56 16.46 4.49
C ALA A 491 -0.04 16.64 4.25
N PRO A 492 0.57 15.93 3.30
CA PRO A 492 2.00 16.06 3.03
C PRO A 492 2.38 17.50 2.66
N ALA A 493 3.41 18.05 3.30
CA ALA A 493 3.85 19.44 3.10
C ALA A 493 4.10 19.80 1.62
N ARG A 494 4.56 18.83 0.81
CA ARG A 494 4.72 19.00 -0.65
C ARG A 494 3.39 19.34 -1.35
N LEU A 495 2.31 18.62 -1.01
CA LEU A 495 0.99 18.86 -1.60
C LEU A 495 0.38 20.17 -1.09
N VAL A 496 0.56 20.46 0.20
CA VAL A 496 0.12 21.72 0.81
C VAL A 496 0.84 22.92 0.15
N GLY A 497 2.16 22.85 0.03
CA GLY A 497 2.98 23.88 -0.63
C GLY A 497 2.59 24.09 -2.09
N GLN A 498 2.40 22.99 -2.84
CA GLN A 498 1.92 23.06 -4.22
C GLN A 498 0.56 23.78 -4.33
N LEU A 499 -0.39 23.47 -3.45
CA LEU A 499 -1.71 24.11 -3.46
C LEU A 499 -1.63 25.60 -3.08
N LEU A 500 -0.76 25.94 -2.12
CA LEU A 500 -0.54 27.32 -1.70
C LEU A 500 0.09 28.15 -2.81
N GLU A 501 1.13 27.64 -3.47
CA GLU A 501 1.79 28.29 -4.61
C GLU A 501 0.83 28.54 -5.78
N GLN A 502 -0.11 27.61 -5.99
CA GLN A 502 -1.15 27.73 -7.01
C GLN A 502 -2.32 28.65 -6.60
N GLY A 503 -2.31 29.21 -5.38
CA GLY A 503 -3.40 30.02 -4.84
C GLY A 503 -4.71 29.24 -4.65
N ARG A 504 -4.62 27.91 -4.51
CA ARG A 504 -5.77 27.01 -4.38
C ARG A 504 -6.21 26.84 -2.93
N ILE A 505 -5.34 27.22 -1.97
CA ILE A 505 -5.60 27.36 -0.53
C ILE A 505 -4.92 28.63 -0.02
N THR A 506 -5.34 29.13 1.13
CA THR A 506 -4.75 30.30 1.81
C THR A 506 -3.55 29.90 2.68
N ALA A 507 -2.76 30.88 3.09
CA ALA A 507 -1.64 30.66 4.02
C ALA A 507 -2.11 30.13 5.38
N GLU A 508 -3.26 30.61 5.88
CA GLU A 508 -3.85 30.12 7.13
C GLU A 508 -4.26 28.64 7.01
N GLU A 509 -4.95 28.27 5.92
CA GLU A 509 -5.33 26.87 5.68
C GLU A 509 -4.11 25.95 5.56
N ALA A 510 -3.02 26.42 4.94
CA ALA A 510 -1.76 25.70 4.82
C ALA A 510 -1.06 25.51 6.17
N GLU A 511 -1.07 26.52 7.04
CA GLU A 511 -0.52 26.44 8.40
C GLU A 511 -1.29 25.42 9.24
N LEU A 512 -2.62 25.47 9.19
CA LEU A 512 -3.50 24.59 9.96
C LEU A 512 -3.49 23.13 9.46
N ALA A 513 -2.99 22.87 8.25
CA ALA A 513 -2.99 21.56 7.61
C ALA A 513 -2.24 20.48 8.42
N ALA A 514 -1.23 20.87 9.20
CA ALA A 514 -0.42 19.94 10.00
C ALA A 514 -1.12 19.49 11.30
N GLU A 515 -2.16 20.18 11.74
CA GLU A 515 -2.84 19.92 13.02
C GLU A 515 -4.00 18.93 12.93
N LEU A 516 -4.37 18.52 11.72
CA LEU A 516 -5.46 17.59 11.48
C LEU A 516 -5.04 16.45 10.54
N PRO A 517 -5.61 15.26 10.72
CA PRO A 517 -5.49 14.20 9.74
C PRO A 517 -6.22 14.60 8.45
N VAL A 518 -5.80 14.01 7.32
CA VAL A 518 -6.51 14.17 6.04
C VAL A 518 -7.94 13.65 6.14
N ALA A 519 -8.14 12.50 6.79
CA ALA A 519 -9.46 11.93 7.05
C ALA A 519 -9.90 12.12 8.51
N ASP A 520 -11.14 12.59 8.72
CA ASP A 520 -11.78 12.61 10.05
C ASP A 520 -12.13 11.20 10.52
N ASP A 521 -12.41 10.33 9.55
CA ASP A 521 -12.89 8.97 9.75
C ASP A 521 -12.30 8.03 8.69
N LEU A 522 -11.90 6.84 9.13
CA LEU A 522 -11.59 5.74 8.22
C LEU A 522 -12.78 4.79 8.14
N CYS A 523 -13.13 4.33 6.95
CA CYS A 523 -14.04 3.23 6.74
C CYS A 523 -13.23 2.04 6.20
N LEU A 524 -13.03 1.01 7.03
CA LEU A 524 -12.25 -0.16 6.62
C LEU A 524 -13.13 -1.09 5.77
N GLU A 525 -12.78 -1.22 4.50
CA GLU A 525 -13.47 -2.08 3.55
C GLU A 525 -12.79 -3.46 3.51
N ALA A 526 -13.51 -4.46 4.03
CA ALA A 526 -13.19 -5.87 3.90
C ALA A 526 -13.71 -6.39 2.54
N ASP A 527 -14.24 -7.61 2.47
CA ASP A 527 -14.82 -8.13 1.23
C ASP A 527 -16.17 -7.45 0.90
N SER A 528 -16.25 -6.79 -0.26
CA SER A 528 -17.39 -6.00 -0.69
C SER A 528 -17.76 -6.25 -2.16
N GLY A 529 -19.00 -5.92 -2.53
CA GLY A 529 -19.42 -5.89 -3.93
C GLY A 529 -18.72 -4.77 -4.69
N GLY A 530 -18.29 -5.05 -5.93
CA GLY A 530 -17.45 -4.14 -6.69
C GLY A 530 -15.97 -4.36 -6.39
N HIS A 531 -15.13 -3.33 -6.49
CA HIS A 531 -13.68 -3.45 -6.22
C HIS A 531 -13.43 -3.91 -4.79
N THR A 532 -12.62 -4.95 -4.62
CA THR A 532 -12.33 -5.56 -3.33
C THR A 532 -10.94 -6.21 -3.34
N ASP A 533 -10.21 -6.05 -2.25
CA ASP A 533 -8.96 -6.78 -1.98
C ASP A 533 -9.24 -8.16 -1.31
N GLN A 534 -10.51 -8.57 -1.22
CA GLN A 534 -10.95 -9.82 -0.58
C GLN A 534 -10.58 -9.88 0.91
N GLY A 535 -10.63 -8.71 1.55
CA GLY A 535 -10.23 -8.54 2.93
C GLY A 535 -11.13 -9.29 3.92
N VAL A 536 -10.55 -9.82 4.99
CA VAL A 536 -11.31 -10.46 6.07
C VAL A 536 -11.49 -9.48 7.22
N ALA A 537 -12.73 -9.04 7.46
CA ALA A 537 -13.05 -8.02 8.48
C ALA A 537 -12.50 -8.37 9.87
N LEU A 538 -12.59 -9.64 10.27
CA LEU A 538 -12.10 -10.15 11.56
C LEU A 538 -10.58 -9.96 11.75
N ALA A 539 -9.81 -9.97 10.67
CA ALA A 539 -8.36 -9.79 10.70
C ALA A 539 -7.96 -8.32 10.52
N LEU A 540 -8.65 -7.63 9.59
CA LEU A 540 -8.32 -6.26 9.22
C LEU A 540 -8.71 -5.25 10.30
N LEU A 541 -9.92 -5.36 10.87
CA LEU A 541 -10.44 -4.33 11.77
C LEU A 541 -9.61 -4.14 13.05
N PRO A 542 -9.20 -5.20 13.77
CA PRO A 542 -8.31 -5.04 14.92
C PRO A 542 -6.92 -4.50 14.55
N SER A 543 -6.42 -4.85 13.37
CA SER A 543 -5.09 -4.46 12.90
C SER A 543 -5.04 -2.97 12.53
N VAL A 544 -6.02 -2.49 11.75
CA VAL A 544 -6.14 -1.07 11.39
C VAL A 544 -6.53 -0.22 12.59
N ARG A 545 -7.28 -0.76 13.55
CA ARG A 545 -7.53 -0.08 14.83
C ARG A 545 -6.23 0.23 15.59
N ARG A 546 -5.33 -0.75 15.71
CA ARG A 546 -4.01 -0.53 16.32
C ARG A 546 -3.21 0.53 15.55
N LEU A 547 -3.20 0.46 14.22
CA LEU A 547 -2.56 1.47 13.38
C LEU A 547 -3.14 2.88 13.63
N ARG A 548 -4.47 3.02 13.67
CA ARG A 548 -5.14 4.29 13.98
C ARG A 548 -4.68 4.82 15.32
N ASP A 549 -4.70 3.98 16.36
CA ASP A 549 -4.29 4.37 17.72
C ASP A 549 -2.83 4.85 17.72
N THR A 550 -1.90 4.12 17.08
CA THR A 550 -0.48 4.51 16.94
C THR A 550 -0.32 5.85 16.22
N VAL A 551 -0.95 6.03 15.06
CA VAL A 551 -0.79 7.24 14.25
C VAL A 551 -1.44 8.46 14.91
N THR A 552 -2.62 8.28 15.52
CA THR A 552 -3.31 9.37 16.24
C THR A 552 -2.48 9.83 17.45
N ALA A 553 -1.86 8.90 18.18
CA ALA A 553 -0.96 9.23 19.28
C ALA A 553 0.32 9.93 18.80
N GLN A 554 0.89 9.51 17.68
CA GLN A 554 2.08 10.11 17.07
C GLN A 554 1.90 11.61 16.78
N TYR A 555 0.74 12.01 16.25
CA TYR A 555 0.48 13.40 15.89
C TYR A 555 -0.25 14.21 16.99
N GLY A 556 -0.64 13.56 18.10
CA GLY A 556 -1.27 14.24 19.23
C GLY A 556 -2.59 14.94 18.89
N TYR A 557 -3.37 14.41 17.93
CA TYR A 557 -4.61 15.05 17.52
C TYR A 557 -5.59 15.22 18.67
N ARG A 558 -6.21 16.39 18.77
CA ARG A 558 -7.20 16.69 19.81
C ARG A 558 -8.46 15.82 19.68
N GLN A 559 -8.80 15.39 18.48
CA GLN A 559 -9.90 14.46 18.21
C GLN A 559 -9.36 13.11 17.74
N ARG A 560 -9.91 12.03 18.31
CA ARG A 560 -9.65 10.67 17.84
C ARG A 560 -10.28 10.50 16.45
N VAL A 561 -9.48 10.08 15.46
CA VAL A 561 -10.00 9.60 14.16
C VAL A 561 -10.83 8.37 14.42
N ARG A 562 -12.06 8.29 13.91
CA ARG A 562 -12.92 7.12 14.16
C ARG A 562 -12.75 6.08 13.05
N LEU A 563 -13.00 4.82 13.38
CA LEU A 563 -12.82 3.69 12.48
C LEU A 563 -14.15 2.96 12.29
N GLY A 564 -14.72 3.05 11.10
CA GLY A 564 -15.86 2.27 10.69
C GLY A 564 -15.48 0.97 9.98
N ALA A 565 -16.48 0.11 9.77
CA ALA A 565 -16.34 -1.14 9.05
C ALA A 565 -17.30 -1.22 7.86
N ALA A 566 -16.83 -1.75 6.75
CA ALA A 566 -17.59 -2.06 5.53
C ALA A 566 -17.19 -3.44 5.00
N GLY A 567 -18.04 -4.00 4.13
CA GLY A 567 -17.82 -5.32 3.53
C GLY A 567 -18.38 -6.45 4.42
N GLY A 568 -19.19 -7.33 3.84
CA GLY A 568 -19.83 -8.45 4.55
C GLY A 568 -20.98 -8.10 5.50
N ILE A 569 -21.38 -6.83 5.63
CA ILE A 569 -22.42 -6.39 6.58
C ILE A 569 -23.79 -6.41 5.90
N GLY A 570 -24.55 -7.49 6.13
CA GLY A 570 -25.94 -7.64 5.66
C GLY A 570 -26.93 -8.18 6.69
N THR A 571 -26.47 -8.53 7.89
CA THR A 571 -27.33 -9.09 8.95
C THR A 571 -27.01 -8.50 10.32
N PRO A 572 -27.94 -8.59 11.29
CA PRO A 572 -27.73 -8.09 12.66
C PRO A 572 -26.47 -8.67 13.32
N GLU A 573 -26.16 -9.94 13.08
CA GLU A 573 -24.98 -10.62 13.59
C GLU A 573 -23.68 -9.99 13.07
N ALA A 574 -23.60 -9.73 11.77
CA ALA A 574 -22.43 -9.13 11.15
C ALA A 574 -22.20 -7.70 11.66
N ALA A 575 -23.28 -6.91 11.78
CA ALA A 575 -23.22 -5.56 12.33
C ALA A 575 -22.79 -5.57 13.82
N ALA A 576 -23.40 -6.44 14.64
CA ALA A 576 -23.05 -6.61 16.04
C ALA A 576 -21.58 -7.02 16.23
N ALA A 577 -21.09 -7.94 15.39
CA ALA A 577 -19.68 -8.37 15.42
C ALA A 577 -18.72 -7.21 15.12
N CYS A 578 -19.04 -6.35 14.14
CA CYS A 578 -18.24 -5.17 13.82
C CYS A 578 -18.18 -4.19 15.00
N PHE A 579 -19.33 -3.88 15.61
CA PHE A 579 -19.38 -3.02 16.80
C PHE A 579 -18.62 -3.62 17.97
N LEU A 580 -18.74 -4.93 18.22
CA LEU A 580 -18.01 -5.64 19.27
C LEU A 580 -16.48 -5.55 19.08
N MET A 581 -16.00 -5.62 17.84
CA MET A 581 -14.58 -5.44 17.51
C MET A 581 -14.09 -3.99 17.63
N GLY A 582 -15.01 -3.04 17.84
CA GLY A 582 -14.71 -1.62 18.08
C GLY A 582 -14.90 -0.73 16.86
N ALA A 583 -15.76 -1.11 15.90
CA ALA A 583 -16.20 -0.21 14.86
C ALA A 583 -16.98 0.96 15.49
N ASP A 584 -16.60 2.19 15.14
CA ASP A 584 -17.26 3.42 15.55
C ASP A 584 -18.51 3.70 14.71
N PHE A 585 -18.62 3.12 13.50
CA PHE A 585 -19.81 3.10 12.65
C PHE A 585 -19.75 1.91 11.69
N VAL A 586 -20.88 1.55 11.07
CA VAL A 586 -20.93 0.52 10.03
C VAL A 586 -21.40 1.10 8.70
N THR A 587 -20.90 0.54 7.61
CA THR A 587 -21.27 0.94 6.24
C THR A 587 -21.85 -0.24 5.48
N THR A 588 -23.02 -0.06 4.89
CA THR A 588 -23.70 -1.06 4.05
C THR A 588 -23.64 -0.65 2.58
N GLY A 589 -23.64 -1.66 1.70
CA GLY A 589 -23.52 -1.50 0.24
C GLY A 589 -24.49 -2.41 -0.50
N SER A 590 -24.14 -3.69 -0.68
CA SER A 590 -24.90 -4.63 -1.51
C SER A 590 -26.40 -4.75 -1.14
N ILE A 591 -26.75 -4.68 0.14
CA ILE A 591 -28.17 -4.70 0.57
C ILE A 591 -28.95 -3.48 0.07
N ASN A 592 -28.28 -2.34 -0.07
CA ASN A 592 -28.89 -1.07 -0.47
C ASN A 592 -29.16 -1.01 -1.97
N GLN A 593 -28.46 -1.81 -2.78
CA GLN A 593 -28.74 -1.89 -4.22
C GLN A 593 -30.07 -2.60 -4.51
N CYS A 594 -30.49 -3.51 -3.63
CA CYS A 594 -31.75 -4.24 -3.73
C CYS A 594 -32.86 -3.53 -2.94
N THR A 595 -33.05 -2.22 -3.20
CA THR A 595 -34.12 -1.42 -2.60
C THR A 595 -34.85 -0.60 -3.65
N THR A 596 -36.02 -0.08 -3.27
CA THR A 596 -36.82 0.74 -4.18
C THR A 596 -36.10 2.00 -4.64
N GLU A 597 -35.31 2.62 -3.77
CA GLU A 597 -34.66 3.90 -4.01
C GLU A 597 -33.40 3.79 -4.88
N ALA A 598 -32.76 2.62 -4.95
CA ALA A 598 -31.52 2.44 -5.70
C ALA A 598 -31.70 2.71 -7.20
N GLY A 599 -30.76 3.45 -7.80
CA GLY A 599 -30.73 3.85 -9.20
C GLY A 599 -30.26 2.75 -10.15
N THR A 600 -30.92 1.59 -10.12
CA THR A 600 -30.68 0.47 -11.05
C THR A 600 -32.01 -0.09 -11.54
N SER A 601 -31.98 -0.88 -12.61
CA SER A 601 -33.19 -1.47 -13.20
C SER A 601 -33.92 -2.43 -12.24
N ASP A 602 -35.24 -2.53 -12.43
CA ASP A 602 -36.09 -3.48 -11.70
C ASP A 602 -35.67 -4.93 -11.96
N GLN A 603 -35.21 -5.25 -13.17
CA GLN A 603 -34.71 -6.57 -13.54
C GLN A 603 -33.46 -6.95 -12.72
N VAL A 604 -32.56 -6.00 -12.46
CA VAL A 604 -31.41 -6.24 -11.57
C VAL A 604 -31.90 -6.48 -10.15
N LYS A 605 -32.85 -5.68 -9.65
CA LYS A 605 -33.39 -5.86 -8.29
C LYS A 605 -34.14 -7.19 -8.14
N ASP A 606 -34.85 -7.63 -9.17
CA ASP A 606 -35.51 -8.94 -9.22
C ASP A 606 -34.48 -10.09 -9.18
N LEU A 607 -33.31 -9.96 -9.82
CA LEU A 607 -32.24 -10.94 -9.67
C LEU A 607 -31.65 -10.91 -8.25
N LEU A 608 -31.36 -9.72 -7.73
CA LEU A 608 -30.70 -9.50 -6.44
C LEU A 608 -31.52 -10.02 -5.24
N GLN A 609 -32.85 -9.96 -5.30
CA GLN A 609 -33.69 -10.43 -4.19
C GLN A 609 -33.61 -11.96 -3.96
N ASP A 610 -33.23 -12.72 -5.00
CA ASP A 610 -33.26 -14.19 -5.03
C ASP A 610 -31.87 -14.84 -4.88
N ILE A 611 -30.82 -14.04 -4.67
CA ILE A 611 -29.46 -14.55 -4.52
C ILE A 611 -29.23 -15.09 -3.12
N ASP A 612 -28.39 -16.12 -3.02
CA ASP A 612 -27.86 -16.66 -1.77
C ASP A 612 -26.40 -16.23 -1.55
N ILE A 613 -25.83 -16.60 -0.41
CA ILE A 613 -24.47 -16.23 0.00
C ILE A 613 -23.41 -16.66 -1.04
N GLN A 614 -23.61 -17.82 -1.68
CA GLN A 614 -22.68 -18.41 -2.67
C GLN A 614 -22.97 -17.99 -4.12
N ASP A 615 -23.88 -17.03 -4.33
CA ASP A 615 -24.33 -16.62 -5.66
C ASP A 615 -23.57 -15.40 -6.21
N THR A 616 -22.40 -15.12 -5.64
CA THR A 616 -21.46 -14.09 -6.09
C THR A 616 -20.13 -14.73 -6.51
N ASP A 617 -19.35 -14.03 -7.34
CA ASP A 617 -18.04 -14.48 -7.81
C ASP A 617 -17.14 -13.28 -8.11
N TYR A 618 -15.85 -13.54 -8.31
CA TYR A 618 -14.88 -12.52 -8.69
C TYR A 618 -14.65 -12.48 -10.19
N ALA A 619 -14.77 -11.29 -10.78
CA ALA A 619 -14.48 -11.03 -12.18
C ALA A 619 -13.37 -9.96 -12.30
N PRO A 620 -12.68 -9.85 -13.44
CA PRO A 620 -11.78 -8.75 -13.72
C PRO A 620 -12.51 -7.39 -13.63
N ALA A 621 -11.82 -6.35 -13.18
CA ALA A 621 -12.33 -4.99 -13.19
C ALA A 621 -12.11 -4.37 -14.58
N GLY A 622 -13.12 -3.75 -15.19
CA GLY A 622 -13.00 -3.20 -16.54
C GLY A 622 -12.13 -1.93 -16.65
N ASP A 623 -11.93 -1.23 -15.54
CA ASP A 623 -11.12 -0.01 -15.43
C ASP A 623 -9.62 -0.28 -15.26
N LEU A 624 -9.28 -1.38 -14.58
CA LEU A 624 -7.91 -1.87 -14.34
C LEU A 624 -7.73 -3.30 -14.89
N PHE A 625 -8.32 -3.55 -16.07
CA PHE A 625 -8.42 -4.88 -16.68
C PHE A 625 -7.05 -5.48 -16.94
N GLU A 626 -6.13 -4.70 -17.51
CA GLU A 626 -4.78 -5.10 -17.87
C GLU A 626 -3.94 -5.48 -16.65
N TYR A 627 -4.20 -4.86 -15.49
CA TYR A 627 -3.49 -5.08 -14.23
C TYR A 627 -4.02 -6.27 -13.42
N GLY A 628 -5.12 -6.90 -13.86
CA GLY A 628 -5.72 -8.05 -13.17
C GLY A 628 -6.45 -7.70 -11.88
N SER A 629 -6.83 -6.42 -11.70
CA SER A 629 -7.72 -6.02 -10.60
C SER A 629 -9.03 -6.79 -10.67
N ARG A 630 -9.64 -7.08 -9.52
CA ARG A 630 -10.87 -7.87 -9.43
C ARG A 630 -11.99 -7.10 -8.76
N VAL A 631 -13.20 -7.44 -9.17
CA VAL A 631 -14.45 -6.99 -8.58
C VAL A 631 -15.30 -8.19 -8.18
N GLN A 632 -16.06 -8.08 -7.10
CA GLN A 632 -17.07 -9.08 -6.73
C GLN A 632 -18.43 -8.72 -7.35
N VAL A 633 -19.01 -9.69 -8.03
CA VAL A 633 -20.20 -9.53 -8.88
C VAL A 633 -21.20 -10.65 -8.67
N LEU A 634 -22.45 -10.39 -9.05
CA LEU A 634 -23.50 -11.40 -9.16
C LEU A 634 -23.08 -12.50 -10.13
N ARG A 635 -23.27 -13.77 -9.72
CA ARG A 635 -23.07 -14.95 -10.56
C ARG A 635 -24.38 -15.61 -10.96
N LYS A 636 -25.36 -15.70 -10.06
CA LYS A 636 -26.61 -16.42 -10.34
C LYS A 636 -27.46 -15.68 -11.37
N GLY A 637 -27.94 -16.43 -12.36
CA GLY A 637 -28.83 -15.91 -13.40
C GLY A 637 -28.14 -15.10 -14.50
N VAL A 638 -26.80 -14.98 -14.47
CA VAL A 638 -26.00 -14.26 -15.46
C VAL A 638 -24.77 -15.08 -15.85
N LEU A 639 -24.16 -14.75 -16.99
CA LEU A 639 -22.92 -15.35 -17.49
C LEU A 639 -21.74 -14.37 -17.44
N PHE A 640 -21.99 -13.09 -17.09
CA PHE A 640 -20.96 -12.06 -17.05
C PHE A 640 -19.66 -12.49 -16.33
N PRO A 641 -19.67 -13.07 -15.11
CA PRO A 641 -18.41 -13.38 -14.43
C PRO A 641 -17.59 -14.43 -15.18
N ALA A 642 -18.22 -15.47 -15.70
CA ALA A 642 -17.55 -16.49 -16.50
C ALA A 642 -16.99 -15.91 -17.81
N ARG A 643 -17.78 -15.07 -18.48
CA ARG A 643 -17.41 -14.41 -19.74
C ARG A 643 -16.25 -13.42 -19.53
N ALA A 644 -16.33 -12.57 -18.51
CA ALA A 644 -15.29 -11.61 -18.17
C ALA A 644 -13.97 -12.29 -17.81
N ASN A 645 -14.00 -13.36 -16.99
CA ASN A 645 -12.80 -14.14 -16.69
C ASN A 645 -12.21 -14.78 -17.95
N LYS A 646 -13.05 -15.30 -18.86
CA LYS A 646 -12.59 -15.86 -20.14
C LYS A 646 -11.91 -14.81 -21.02
N LEU A 647 -12.45 -13.59 -21.11
CA LEU A 647 -11.82 -12.48 -21.84
C LEU A 647 -10.45 -12.16 -21.25
N TYR A 648 -10.32 -12.12 -19.92
CA TYR A 648 -9.03 -11.87 -19.28
C TYR A 648 -8.02 -13.00 -19.51
N GLU A 649 -8.45 -14.27 -19.44
CA GLU A 649 -7.59 -15.40 -19.80
C GLU A 649 -7.08 -15.30 -21.24
N LEU A 650 -7.94 -14.93 -22.19
CA LEU A 650 -7.55 -14.75 -23.58
C LEU A 650 -6.58 -13.57 -23.75
N TYR A 651 -6.83 -12.46 -23.05
CA TYR A 651 -5.91 -11.33 -23.01
C TYR A 651 -4.53 -11.73 -22.50
N LYS A 652 -4.43 -12.57 -21.45
CA LYS A 652 -3.13 -13.05 -20.98
C LYS A 652 -2.42 -13.97 -21.97
N ARG A 653 -3.16 -14.76 -22.75
CA ARG A 653 -2.59 -15.82 -23.62
C ARG A 653 -2.22 -15.36 -25.03
N HIS A 654 -2.88 -14.34 -25.56
CA HIS A 654 -2.72 -13.93 -26.96
C HIS A 654 -2.28 -12.48 -27.06
N ASP A 655 -1.37 -12.17 -27.99
CA ASP A 655 -0.83 -10.81 -28.16
C ASP A 655 -1.71 -9.90 -29.02
N SER A 656 -2.75 -10.45 -29.64
CA SER A 656 -3.68 -9.73 -30.50
C SER A 656 -5.01 -10.48 -30.63
N LEU A 657 -6.04 -9.80 -31.12
CA LEU A 657 -7.34 -10.42 -31.47
C LEU A 657 -7.17 -11.50 -32.56
N ASP A 658 -6.28 -11.27 -33.52
CA ASP A 658 -5.99 -12.22 -34.62
C ASP A 658 -5.27 -13.48 -34.13
N GLY A 659 -4.63 -13.42 -32.95
CA GLY A 659 -3.99 -14.56 -32.32
C GLY A 659 -4.96 -15.56 -31.71
N ILE A 660 -6.26 -15.24 -31.60
CA ILE A 660 -7.30 -16.12 -31.04
C ILE A 660 -7.76 -17.10 -32.11
N ASP A 661 -7.89 -18.38 -31.76
CA ASP A 661 -8.38 -19.39 -32.69
C ASP A 661 -9.79 -19.07 -33.22
N ALA A 662 -10.06 -19.43 -34.47
CA ALA A 662 -11.29 -19.05 -35.17
C ALA A 662 -12.57 -19.51 -34.47
N THR A 663 -12.53 -20.65 -33.77
CA THR A 663 -13.70 -21.15 -33.02
C THR A 663 -13.98 -20.27 -31.81
N THR A 664 -12.97 -19.97 -31.00
CA THR A 664 -13.09 -19.06 -29.85
C THR A 664 -13.46 -17.64 -30.29
N ALA A 665 -12.80 -17.10 -31.32
CA ALA A 665 -13.10 -15.77 -31.85
C ALA A 665 -14.55 -15.67 -32.37
N GLY A 666 -15.06 -16.72 -33.04
CA GLY A 666 -16.46 -16.79 -33.46
C GLY A 666 -17.43 -16.82 -32.29
N GLN A 667 -17.10 -17.53 -31.20
CA GLN A 667 -17.91 -17.55 -29.98
C GLN A 667 -17.95 -16.19 -29.28
N LEU A 668 -16.81 -15.49 -29.18
CA LEU A 668 -16.78 -14.15 -28.59
C LEU A 668 -17.69 -13.18 -29.34
N GLN A 669 -17.55 -13.13 -30.66
CA GLN A 669 -18.32 -12.21 -31.50
C GLN A 669 -19.83 -12.49 -31.45
N THR A 670 -20.22 -13.77 -31.49
CA THR A 670 -21.65 -14.14 -31.53
C THR A 670 -22.32 -14.24 -30.16
N ARG A 671 -21.61 -14.74 -29.14
CA ARG A 671 -22.20 -15.04 -27.82
C ARG A 671 -21.90 -14.00 -26.76
N TYR A 672 -20.81 -13.24 -26.87
CA TYR A 672 -20.40 -12.29 -25.83
C TYR A 672 -20.72 -10.86 -26.29
N PHE A 673 -20.26 -10.49 -27.48
CA PHE A 673 -20.40 -9.12 -27.98
C PHE A 673 -21.68 -8.91 -28.80
N GLY A 674 -22.21 -9.99 -29.37
CA GLY A 674 -23.31 -9.93 -30.35
C GLY A 674 -22.95 -9.12 -31.60
N ARG A 675 -21.65 -8.91 -31.84
CA ARG A 675 -21.04 -8.03 -32.84
C ARG A 675 -19.67 -8.59 -33.21
N THR A 676 -19.22 -8.28 -34.42
CA THR A 676 -17.84 -8.55 -34.85
C THR A 676 -16.84 -7.70 -34.07
N PHE A 677 -15.57 -8.13 -34.03
CA PHE A 677 -14.51 -7.34 -33.40
C PHE A 677 -14.34 -5.97 -34.06
N ASP A 678 -14.52 -5.89 -35.38
CA ASP A 678 -14.41 -4.62 -36.11
C ASP A 678 -15.55 -3.66 -35.75
N GLU A 679 -16.79 -4.15 -35.65
CA GLU A 679 -17.93 -3.33 -35.19
C GLU A 679 -17.70 -2.80 -33.77
N VAL A 680 -17.27 -3.67 -32.84
CA VAL A 680 -16.92 -3.25 -31.48
C VAL A 680 -15.80 -2.21 -31.49
N TYR A 681 -14.77 -2.41 -32.32
CA TYR A 681 -13.66 -1.46 -32.40
C TYR A 681 -14.10 -0.12 -32.98
N GLN A 682 -15.04 -0.07 -33.92
CA GLN A 682 -15.60 1.21 -34.38
C GLN A 682 -16.35 1.95 -33.27
N GLU A 683 -17.10 1.24 -32.42
CA GLU A 683 -17.73 1.85 -31.25
C GLU A 683 -16.70 2.37 -30.23
N VAL A 684 -15.62 1.62 -30.01
CA VAL A 684 -14.47 2.06 -29.19
C VAL A 684 -13.89 3.35 -29.76
N ARG A 685 -13.65 3.43 -31.07
CA ARG A 685 -13.11 4.62 -31.76
C ARG A 685 -13.99 5.86 -31.59
N ALA A 686 -15.31 5.69 -31.53
CA ALA A 686 -16.25 6.79 -31.36
C ALA A 686 -16.25 7.39 -29.93
N HIS A 687 -15.84 6.62 -28.91
CA HIS A 687 -15.98 6.99 -27.50
C HIS A 687 -14.65 7.22 -26.77
N HIS A 688 -13.51 7.06 -27.44
CA HIS A 688 -12.19 7.25 -26.85
C HIS A 688 -11.44 8.42 -27.50
N PRO A 689 -10.54 9.11 -26.77
CA PRO A 689 -9.70 10.16 -27.33
C PRO A 689 -8.86 9.67 -28.51
N ALA A 690 -8.59 10.55 -29.48
CA ALA A 690 -7.83 10.21 -30.68
C ALA A 690 -6.44 9.59 -30.37
N ALA A 691 -5.76 10.08 -29.34
CA ALA A 691 -4.46 9.56 -28.90
C ALA A 691 -4.54 8.10 -28.40
N GLU A 692 -5.63 7.72 -27.75
CA GLU A 692 -5.85 6.35 -27.25
C GLU A 692 -6.09 5.38 -28.41
N ILE A 693 -6.79 5.85 -29.45
CA ILE A 693 -7.03 5.10 -30.68
C ILE A 693 -5.76 4.94 -31.50
N GLU A 694 -4.97 6.00 -31.64
CA GLU A 694 -3.68 5.94 -32.35
C GLU A 694 -2.74 4.91 -31.69
N LYS A 695 -2.69 4.87 -30.36
CA LYS A 695 -1.96 3.84 -29.61
C LYS A 695 -2.51 2.44 -29.91
N ALA A 696 -3.83 2.26 -29.91
CA ALA A 696 -4.44 0.97 -30.21
C ALA A 696 -4.20 0.50 -31.66
N ASP A 697 -4.17 1.42 -32.62
CA ASP A 697 -3.86 1.10 -34.02
C ASP A 697 -2.39 0.64 -34.19
N GLN A 698 -1.48 1.04 -33.29
CA GLN A 698 -0.06 0.67 -33.30
C GLN A 698 0.27 -0.55 -32.43
N ASP A 699 -0.51 -0.81 -31.39
CA ASP A 699 -0.31 -1.90 -30.42
C ASP A 699 -1.52 -2.87 -30.45
N PRO A 700 -1.39 -4.03 -31.10
CA PRO A 700 -2.45 -5.04 -31.20
C PRO A 700 -2.95 -5.55 -29.85
N LYS A 701 -2.09 -5.57 -28.82
CA LYS A 701 -2.45 -6.00 -27.47
C LYS A 701 -3.31 -4.94 -26.79
N HIS A 702 -2.95 -3.68 -26.97
CA HIS A 702 -3.75 -2.55 -26.48
C HIS A 702 -5.12 -2.49 -27.16
N LYS A 703 -5.18 -2.70 -28.48
CA LYS A 703 -6.46 -2.84 -29.22
C LYS A 703 -7.33 -3.95 -28.66
N MET A 704 -6.74 -5.13 -28.42
CA MET A 704 -7.45 -6.27 -27.83
C MET A 704 -8.02 -5.92 -26.45
N ALA A 705 -7.24 -5.23 -25.60
CA ALA A 705 -7.71 -4.76 -24.29
C ALA A 705 -8.92 -3.83 -24.42
N LEU A 706 -8.87 -2.84 -25.31
CA LEU A 706 -9.99 -1.90 -25.50
C LEU A 706 -11.26 -2.61 -26.00
N VAL A 707 -11.13 -3.54 -26.95
CA VAL A 707 -12.27 -4.35 -27.45
C VAL A 707 -12.86 -5.21 -26.33
N PHE A 708 -12.03 -5.80 -25.47
CA PHE A 708 -12.54 -6.59 -24.35
C PHE A 708 -13.16 -5.71 -23.26
N ARG A 709 -12.59 -4.54 -22.98
CA ARG A 709 -13.10 -3.56 -22.02
C ARG A 709 -14.45 -2.99 -22.43
N TRP A 710 -14.74 -2.90 -23.73
CA TRP A 710 -16.07 -2.53 -24.24
C TRP A 710 -17.17 -3.44 -23.66
N TYR A 711 -16.91 -4.75 -23.53
CA TYR A 711 -17.90 -5.69 -22.97
C TYR A 711 -18.28 -5.33 -21.54
N PHE A 712 -17.34 -4.86 -20.70
CA PHE A 712 -17.64 -4.42 -19.33
C PHE A 712 -18.53 -3.17 -19.31
N ALA A 713 -18.22 -2.20 -20.18
CA ALA A 713 -19.04 -0.99 -20.31
C ALA A 713 -20.46 -1.32 -20.81
N TYR A 714 -20.56 -2.19 -21.81
CA TYR A 714 -21.83 -2.70 -22.34
C TYR A 714 -22.64 -3.44 -21.27
N SER A 715 -22.03 -4.41 -20.59
CA SER A 715 -22.64 -5.21 -19.53
C SER A 715 -23.17 -4.38 -18.36
N THR A 716 -22.41 -3.35 -17.98
CA THR A 716 -22.84 -2.38 -16.97
C THR A 716 -24.03 -1.55 -17.46
N GLN A 717 -23.99 -1.07 -18.71
CA GLN A 717 -25.07 -0.28 -19.29
C GLN A 717 -26.37 -1.10 -19.43
N ALA A 718 -26.26 -2.35 -19.88
CA ALA A 718 -27.39 -3.27 -20.01
C ALA A 718 -28.09 -3.50 -18.67
N ALA A 719 -27.31 -3.70 -17.59
CA ALA A 719 -27.83 -3.86 -16.24
C ALA A 719 -28.56 -2.60 -15.75
N LEU A 720 -28.00 -1.41 -15.99
CA LEU A 720 -28.61 -0.14 -15.59
C LEU A 720 -29.89 0.16 -16.38
N SER A 721 -29.91 -0.12 -17.68
CA SER A 721 -31.07 0.14 -18.54
C SER A 721 -32.17 -0.90 -18.42
N GLY A 722 -31.89 -2.07 -17.85
CA GLY A 722 -32.87 -3.17 -17.78
C GLY A 722 -33.14 -3.84 -19.13
N SER A 723 -32.12 -3.94 -20.00
CA SER A 723 -32.26 -4.56 -21.32
C SER A 723 -32.46 -6.09 -21.24
N ASP A 724 -33.63 -6.58 -21.66
CA ASP A 724 -33.94 -8.01 -21.66
C ASP A 724 -32.99 -8.83 -22.57
N GLU A 725 -32.58 -8.27 -23.72
CA GLU A 725 -31.63 -8.91 -24.64
C GLU A 725 -30.24 -9.09 -24.02
N GLY A 726 -29.85 -8.17 -23.13
CA GLY A 726 -28.55 -8.18 -22.44
C GLY A 726 -28.57 -8.85 -21.07
N ARG A 727 -29.67 -9.48 -20.64
CA ARG A 727 -29.83 -9.97 -19.25
C ARG A 727 -28.73 -10.93 -18.81
N VAL A 728 -28.32 -11.86 -19.68
CA VAL A 728 -27.25 -12.82 -19.37
C VAL A 728 -25.87 -12.14 -19.24
N ASP A 729 -25.74 -10.91 -19.72
CA ASP A 729 -24.51 -10.13 -19.71
C ASP A 729 -24.48 -9.06 -18.63
N TYR A 730 -25.50 -8.98 -17.76
CA TYR A 730 -25.52 -7.98 -16.70
C TYR A 730 -24.30 -8.08 -15.80
N GLN A 731 -23.54 -6.99 -15.73
CA GLN A 731 -22.54 -6.78 -14.69
C GLN A 731 -23.21 -6.09 -13.51
N VAL A 732 -23.40 -6.83 -12.42
CA VAL A 732 -23.99 -6.31 -11.18
C VAL A 732 -22.98 -6.51 -10.06
N HIS A 733 -22.42 -5.42 -9.53
CA HIS A 733 -21.51 -5.48 -8.39
C HIS A 733 -22.27 -5.86 -7.13
N CYS A 734 -21.97 -7.02 -6.54
CA CYS A 734 -22.67 -7.52 -5.38
C CYS A 734 -21.78 -8.49 -4.60
N GLY A 735 -21.80 -8.39 -3.28
CA GLY A 735 -21.10 -9.31 -2.38
C GLY A 735 -22.05 -10.22 -1.58
N PRO A 736 -21.50 -11.17 -0.81
CA PRO A 736 -22.27 -12.18 -0.08
C PRO A 736 -23.17 -11.59 1.02
N ALA A 737 -22.92 -10.34 1.44
CA ALA A 737 -23.76 -9.61 2.39
C ALA A 737 -25.24 -9.58 1.99
N LEU A 738 -25.54 -9.43 0.69
CA LEU A 738 -26.92 -9.45 0.22
C LEU A 738 -27.55 -10.85 0.30
N GLY A 739 -26.79 -11.90 -0.01
CA GLY A 739 -27.26 -13.28 0.17
C GLY A 739 -27.61 -13.56 1.64
N ALA A 740 -26.76 -13.12 2.57
CA ALA A 740 -27.03 -13.25 4.01
C ALA A 740 -28.27 -12.44 4.44
N PHE A 741 -28.43 -11.21 3.94
CA PHE A 741 -29.63 -10.40 4.14
C PHE A 741 -30.88 -11.11 3.64
N ASN A 742 -30.85 -11.67 2.42
CA ASN A 742 -31.97 -12.39 1.82
C ASN A 742 -32.39 -13.59 2.68
N GLN A 743 -31.45 -14.33 3.28
CA GLN A 743 -31.78 -15.40 4.23
C GLN A 743 -32.39 -14.87 5.52
N TRP A 744 -31.87 -13.76 6.06
CA TRP A 744 -32.40 -13.14 7.28
C TRP A 744 -33.85 -12.67 7.12
N VAL A 745 -34.22 -12.11 5.96
CA VAL A 745 -35.57 -11.60 5.70
C VAL A 745 -36.51 -12.62 5.04
N LYS A 746 -36.05 -13.84 4.81
CA LYS A 746 -36.83 -14.89 4.14
C LYS A 746 -38.13 -15.19 4.87
N GLY A 747 -39.23 -15.30 4.13
CA GLY A 747 -40.57 -15.52 4.70
C GLY A 747 -41.20 -14.30 5.37
N THR A 748 -40.56 -13.13 5.33
CA THR A 748 -41.13 -11.85 5.75
C THR A 748 -41.57 -11.02 4.53
N GLU A 749 -42.28 -9.91 4.76
CA GLU A 749 -42.65 -8.98 3.68
C GLU A 749 -41.44 -8.36 2.95
N LEU A 750 -40.29 -8.28 3.63
CA LEU A 750 -39.05 -7.76 3.05
C LEU A 750 -38.39 -8.73 2.06
N GLN A 751 -38.93 -9.94 1.90
CA GLN A 751 -38.46 -10.85 0.86
C GLN A 751 -38.61 -10.23 -0.55
N ASP A 752 -39.71 -9.52 -0.81
CA ASP A 752 -39.92 -8.76 -2.06
C ASP A 752 -39.17 -7.42 -2.01
N TRP A 753 -38.27 -7.17 -2.96
CA TRP A 753 -37.48 -5.93 -2.97
C TRP A 753 -38.34 -4.67 -3.08
N ARG A 754 -39.56 -4.78 -3.62
CA ARG A 754 -40.51 -3.66 -3.74
C ARG A 754 -41.00 -3.18 -2.37
N ARG A 755 -40.80 -4.00 -1.32
CA ARG A 755 -41.05 -3.66 0.09
C ARG A 755 -39.79 -3.21 0.83
N ARG A 756 -38.60 -3.32 0.21
CA ARG A 756 -37.33 -2.91 0.83
C ARG A 756 -37.11 -1.41 0.64
N ARG A 757 -37.30 -0.66 1.72
CA ARG A 757 -36.89 0.76 1.82
C ARG A 757 -35.53 0.85 2.47
N VAL A 758 -34.60 1.57 1.84
CA VAL A 758 -33.19 1.63 2.30
C VAL A 758 -33.05 2.05 3.78
N ALA A 759 -33.85 3.02 4.22
CA ALA A 759 -33.83 3.50 5.59
C ALA A 759 -34.36 2.44 6.58
N GLU A 760 -35.43 1.74 6.22
CA GLU A 760 -36.08 0.76 7.08
C GLU A 760 -35.19 -0.47 7.28
N ILE A 761 -34.59 -0.99 6.20
CA ILE A 761 -33.73 -2.18 6.29
C ILE A 761 -32.47 -1.91 7.14
N ASN A 762 -31.85 -0.73 7.01
CA ASN A 762 -30.69 -0.36 7.80
C ASN A 762 -31.05 -0.04 9.26
N LEU A 763 -32.20 0.58 9.51
CA LEU A 763 -32.66 0.81 10.89
C LEU A 763 -32.97 -0.52 11.59
N ARG A 764 -33.67 -1.42 10.91
CA ARG A 764 -33.98 -2.76 11.43
C ARG A 764 -32.71 -3.55 11.72
N LEU A 765 -31.72 -3.49 10.82
CA LEU A 765 -30.39 -4.08 11.00
C LEU A 765 -29.75 -3.64 12.33
N LEU A 766 -29.75 -2.33 12.62
CA LEU A 766 -29.17 -1.79 13.84
C LEU A 766 -29.98 -2.13 15.10
N GLN A 767 -31.31 -2.10 15.01
CA GLN A 767 -32.19 -2.45 16.12
C GLN A 767 -31.99 -3.90 16.55
N GLU A 768 -32.06 -4.83 15.58
CA GLU A 768 -31.86 -6.25 15.88
C GLU A 768 -30.41 -6.55 16.30
N ALA A 769 -29.42 -5.78 15.81
CA ALA A 769 -28.03 -5.90 16.28
C ALA A 769 -27.88 -5.48 17.75
N ALA A 770 -28.53 -4.38 18.16
CA ALA A 770 -28.55 -3.92 19.54
C ALA A 770 -29.21 -4.96 20.47
N ASP A 771 -30.36 -5.50 20.05
CA ASP A 771 -31.07 -6.56 20.78
C ASP A 771 -30.24 -7.84 20.87
N LEU A 772 -29.54 -8.21 19.81
CA LEU A 772 -28.63 -9.36 19.81
C LEU A 772 -27.47 -9.16 20.79
N MET A 773 -26.84 -7.99 20.80
CA MET A 773 -25.76 -7.68 21.73
C MET A 773 -26.25 -7.72 23.18
N ALA A 774 -27.42 -7.13 23.46
CA ALA A 774 -28.02 -7.16 24.80
C ALA A 774 -28.26 -8.59 25.29
N ARG A 775 -28.86 -9.44 24.44
CA ARG A 775 -29.09 -10.86 24.76
C ARG A 775 -27.80 -11.62 24.99
N ARG A 776 -26.79 -11.42 24.14
CA ARG A 776 -25.50 -12.13 24.25
C ARG A 776 -24.70 -11.72 25.48
N LEU A 777 -24.71 -10.45 25.86
CA LEU A 777 -24.05 -9.97 27.08
C LEU A 777 -24.71 -10.52 28.34
N LEU A 778 -26.04 -10.64 28.36
CA LEU A 778 -26.76 -11.26 29.48
C LEU A 778 -26.51 -12.76 29.60
N ALA A 779 -26.22 -13.45 28.50
CA ALA A 779 -25.93 -14.89 28.48
C ALA A 779 -24.50 -15.25 28.94
N VAL A 780 -23.58 -14.27 29.05
CA VAL A 780 -22.20 -14.53 29.50
C VAL A 780 -22.22 -14.90 30.99
N GLY A 781 -21.90 -16.16 31.29
CA GLY A 781 -21.83 -16.69 32.66
C GLY A 781 -23.13 -17.32 33.18
N THR A 782 -24.13 -17.52 32.31
CA THR A 782 -25.40 -18.20 32.67
C THR A 782 -25.59 -19.57 32.02
N ASP A 783 -24.66 -20.00 31.15
CA ASP A 783 -24.63 -21.32 30.51
C ASP A 783 -23.34 -22.10 30.85
#